data_AF-A0AAU2RWI8-F1
#
_entry.id   AF-A0AAU2RWI8-F1
#
_cell.length_a   1.000
_cell.length_b   1.000
_cell.length_c   1.000
_cell.angle_alpha   90.00
_cell.angle_beta   90.00
_cell.angle_gamma   90.00
#
_symmetry.space_group_name_H-M   'P 1'
#
loop_
_entity.id
_entity.type
_entity.pdbx_description
1 polymer ?
#
loop_
_entity_poly.entity_id
_entity_poly.type
_entity_poly.pdbx_seq_one_letter_code
_entity_poly.pdbx_strand_id
1 'polypeptide(L)'
;MTVEGCAVTKGTYDVPLERSNYLQLPPHEDHCTEDGLAEWLERHRGKRLAADLFSGAGGLSLGIQTAGWTVAAGIDFDERALETHAHNFPGLSLNMDLGNPEVRDRLVELLLQVKPDLVAGGPPCQPFSRAGRSKIRDLVRNHGRDPQDHRKQLWRAYLDVVTRVRPRAVLMENVPDMGLGDDFAVVRIIEEKLEDLGYATQLRLVDAWHYGVPQHRKRLILLARNDVERFDWAEKLGEHVSLRDAISDLPKLEVEPRERVGDRELPYKEPRGLSSFARLMREGAEVNVIHDHMTRRVRPDDFEIFSKYMDSKTLYSDLPQELRRYRADNFTDKYKRLDWGDRSRSITAHIAKDGYWYIHPEEHRTLTVREAARIQTFPDAFRFAGTRSDAFRQIGNAVPPLLGKAAALAVTHIEGTPANAGLQPHWRQVRDELDRWAETAREQDGWYHYPGPDMLPPQAAVMAILSGSRMKPGELRDVMQTIKGMKSVTTKVFERMQLQAPTKAARDKLSRLSPLIDDRYAWRDEKKHDVPNRLGFKPAEEALYTLLLGDQDLLLVTQGALRVGARVNASDSHRTNRLTDGRVDLVRLVGAGANASLRMAALRVIGNDFCKSVDPGCHWCPLVKRCAGKPPAQDLYSVSYDTESEQDDQAMPRTAP
;
A
#
# COMPACT_ATOMS: atom_id res chain seq x y z
N MET A 1 26.53 -52.99 -31.13
CA MET A 1 26.00 -52.33 -29.92
C MET A 1 25.34 -51.03 -30.35
N THR A 2 24.07 -51.13 -30.71
CA THR A 2 23.20 -50.03 -31.10
C THR A 2 22.64 -49.38 -29.84
N VAL A 3 22.87 -48.09 -29.68
CA VAL A 3 22.34 -47.29 -28.57
C VAL A 3 20.90 -46.92 -28.93
N GLU A 4 19.94 -47.47 -28.18
CA GLU A 4 18.52 -47.16 -28.31
C GLU A 4 18.23 -45.71 -27.92
N GLY A 5 17.49 -45.02 -28.79
CA GLY A 5 17.01 -43.66 -28.58
C GLY A 5 15.93 -43.62 -27.50
N CYS A 6 16.14 -42.75 -26.51
CA CYS A 6 15.14 -42.43 -25.50
C CYS A 6 14.03 -41.60 -26.16
N ALA A 7 12.89 -42.25 -26.44
CA ALA A 7 11.69 -41.58 -26.91
C ALA A 7 11.09 -40.71 -25.79
N VAL A 8 11.08 -39.39 -25.99
CA VAL A 8 10.37 -38.43 -25.14
C VAL A 8 8.88 -38.70 -25.25
N THR A 9 8.29 -39.33 -24.24
CA THR A 9 6.84 -39.53 -24.14
C THR A 9 6.16 -38.18 -23.92
N LYS A 10 5.27 -37.81 -24.86
CA LYS A 10 4.36 -36.66 -24.71
C LYS A 10 3.53 -36.87 -23.44
N GLY A 11 3.69 -35.98 -22.46
CA GLY A 11 2.96 -36.05 -21.19
C GLY A 11 1.44 -36.06 -21.41
N THR A 12 0.78 -37.14 -21.00
CA THR A 12 -0.68 -37.23 -20.91
C THR A 12 -1.14 -36.41 -19.70
N TYR A 13 -2.01 -35.42 -19.92
CA TYR A 13 -2.63 -34.69 -18.82
C TYR A 13 -3.70 -35.59 -18.15
N ASP A 14 -3.60 -35.80 -16.83
CA ASP A 14 -4.54 -36.67 -16.06
C ASP A 14 -6.00 -36.21 -16.06
N VAL A 15 -6.25 -34.96 -16.51
CA VAL A 15 -7.57 -34.35 -16.66
C VAL A 15 -7.58 -33.61 -18.01
N PRO A 16 -8.70 -33.65 -18.77
CA PRO A 16 -8.83 -32.93 -20.02
C PRO A 16 -8.56 -31.42 -19.88
N LEU A 17 -7.75 -30.87 -20.78
CA LEU A 17 -7.55 -29.42 -20.89
C LEU A 17 -8.77 -28.79 -21.57
N GLU A 18 -9.82 -28.56 -20.79
CA GLU A 18 -11.08 -27.99 -21.28
C GLU A 18 -11.21 -26.51 -20.87
N ARG A 19 -11.38 -25.63 -21.85
CA ARG A 19 -11.86 -24.27 -21.61
C ARG A 19 -13.38 -24.32 -21.57
N SER A 20 -14.01 -23.68 -20.58
CA SER A 20 -15.46 -23.53 -20.59
C SER A 20 -15.90 -22.72 -21.82
N ASN A 21 -17.16 -22.85 -22.20
CA ASN A 21 -17.76 -21.98 -23.21
C ASN A 21 -17.57 -20.50 -22.85
N TYR A 22 -17.48 -19.65 -23.86
CA TYR A 22 -17.46 -18.21 -23.65
C TYR A 22 -18.89 -17.76 -23.32
N LEU A 23 -19.07 -17.02 -22.22
CA LEU A 23 -20.33 -16.36 -21.91
C LEU A 23 -20.30 -14.97 -22.53
N GLN A 24 -21.17 -14.71 -23.49
CA GLN A 24 -21.37 -13.36 -24.02
C GLN A 24 -22.50 -12.69 -23.25
N LEU A 25 -22.32 -11.43 -22.88
CA LEU A 25 -23.32 -10.66 -22.14
C LEU A 25 -23.78 -9.44 -22.95
N PRO A 26 -25.10 -9.17 -23.03
CA PRO A 26 -25.58 -7.93 -23.63
C PRO A 26 -25.15 -6.73 -22.77
N PRO A 27 -24.92 -5.55 -23.36
CA PRO A 27 -24.65 -4.36 -22.58
C PRO A 27 -25.86 -3.99 -21.70
N HIS A 28 -25.59 -3.26 -20.63
CA HIS A 28 -26.58 -2.67 -19.74
C HIS A 28 -27.59 -1.83 -20.55
N GLU A 29 -28.84 -1.80 -20.12
CA GLU A 29 -29.92 -1.09 -20.84
C GLU A 29 -29.61 0.41 -21.02
N ASP A 30 -28.87 0.97 -20.06
CA ASP A 30 -28.42 2.36 -20.04
C ASP A 30 -26.93 2.54 -20.40
N HIS A 31 -26.34 1.55 -21.07
CA HIS A 31 -25.03 1.70 -21.71
C HIS A 31 -25.13 2.65 -22.92
N CYS A 32 -24.10 3.48 -23.15
CA CYS A 32 -24.05 4.37 -24.31
C CYS A 32 -22.76 4.17 -25.12
N THR A 33 -22.79 4.60 -26.38
CA THR A 33 -21.58 4.76 -27.21
C THR A 33 -21.10 6.20 -27.13
N GLU A 34 -19.90 6.48 -27.66
CA GLU A 34 -19.38 7.86 -27.71
C GLU A 34 -20.35 8.81 -28.45
N ASP A 35 -21.01 8.34 -29.53
CA ASP A 35 -22.01 9.12 -30.27
C ASP A 35 -23.27 9.43 -29.44
N GLY A 36 -23.66 8.51 -28.55
CA GLY A 36 -24.81 8.65 -27.66
C GLY A 36 -24.51 9.37 -26.35
N LEU A 37 -23.27 9.80 -26.11
CA LEU A 37 -22.85 10.36 -24.83
C LEU A 37 -23.62 11.63 -24.45
N ALA A 38 -23.85 12.53 -25.41
CA ALA A 38 -24.53 13.79 -25.13
C ALA A 38 -25.96 13.58 -24.62
N GLU A 39 -26.71 12.66 -25.23
CA GLU A 39 -28.05 12.30 -24.78
C GLU A 39 -28.02 11.59 -23.42
N TRP A 40 -27.05 10.70 -23.22
CA TRP A 40 -26.88 10.02 -21.94
C TRP A 40 -26.61 11.01 -20.80
N LEU A 41 -25.73 12.01 -21.02
CA LEU A 41 -25.43 13.06 -20.05
C LEU A 41 -26.67 13.92 -19.74
N GLU A 42 -27.52 14.19 -20.72
CA GLU A 42 -28.78 14.92 -20.50
C GLU A 42 -29.72 14.14 -19.58
N ARG A 43 -29.89 12.84 -19.83
CA ARG A 43 -30.73 11.96 -18.98
C ARG A 43 -30.19 11.83 -17.54
N HIS A 44 -28.89 12.04 -17.35
CA HIS A 44 -28.21 11.97 -16.05
C HIS A 44 -27.87 13.34 -15.45
N ARG A 45 -28.47 14.42 -15.96
CA ARG A 45 -28.25 15.77 -15.43
C ARG A 45 -28.54 15.82 -13.93
N GLY A 46 -27.61 16.38 -13.15
CA GLY A 46 -27.72 16.52 -11.70
C GLY A 46 -27.32 15.28 -10.90
N LYS A 47 -26.96 14.17 -11.57
CA LYS A 47 -26.31 13.02 -10.92
C LYS A 47 -24.83 13.33 -10.66
N ARG A 48 -24.25 12.65 -9.66
CA ARG A 48 -22.81 12.71 -9.37
C ARG A 48 -22.08 11.75 -10.28
N LEU A 49 -21.28 12.27 -11.21
CA LEU A 49 -20.65 11.44 -12.24
C LEU A 49 -19.27 10.95 -11.80
N ALA A 50 -18.93 9.71 -12.14
CA ALA A 50 -17.61 9.13 -11.89
C ALA A 50 -17.00 8.53 -13.15
N ALA A 51 -15.68 8.56 -13.25
CA ALA A 51 -14.92 7.82 -14.25
C ALA A 51 -13.97 6.84 -13.54
N ASP A 52 -13.96 5.56 -13.94
CA ASP A 52 -13.11 4.51 -13.37
C ASP A 52 -12.00 4.13 -14.37
N LEU A 53 -10.77 4.54 -14.08
CA LEU A 53 -9.58 4.24 -14.88
C LEU A 53 -8.99 2.90 -14.47
N PHE A 54 -8.62 2.06 -15.44
CA PHE A 54 -8.18 0.68 -15.17
C PHE A 54 -9.29 -0.12 -14.46
N SER A 55 -10.52 0.06 -14.94
CA SER A 55 -11.76 -0.42 -14.32
C SER A 55 -11.81 -1.94 -14.17
N GLY A 56 -11.10 -2.69 -15.02
CA GLY A 56 -11.23 -4.14 -15.12
C GLY A 56 -12.70 -4.53 -15.30
N ALA A 57 -13.14 -5.54 -14.55
CA ALA A 57 -14.55 -5.94 -14.55
C ALA A 57 -15.47 -4.99 -13.74
N GLY A 58 -14.94 -3.90 -13.18
CA GLY A 58 -15.72 -2.88 -12.48
C GLY A 58 -16.01 -3.19 -11.01
N GLY A 59 -15.13 -3.90 -10.29
CA GLY A 59 -15.29 -4.08 -8.84
C GLY A 59 -15.26 -2.74 -8.06
N LEU A 60 -14.39 -1.81 -8.48
CA LEU A 60 -14.34 -0.46 -7.94
C LEU A 60 -15.54 0.37 -8.40
N SER A 61 -15.88 0.33 -9.69
CA SER A 61 -17.11 0.89 -10.27
C SER A 61 -18.37 0.49 -9.49
N LEU A 62 -18.52 -0.79 -9.11
CA LEU A 62 -19.66 -1.25 -8.31
C LEU A 62 -19.67 -0.62 -6.92
N GLY A 63 -18.52 -0.54 -6.26
CA GLY A 63 -18.39 0.15 -4.99
C GLY A 63 -18.82 1.62 -5.08
N ILE A 64 -18.38 2.31 -6.13
CA ILE A 64 -18.71 3.71 -6.43
C ILE A 64 -20.22 3.89 -6.67
N GLN A 65 -20.83 3.03 -7.50
CA GLN A 65 -22.27 3.08 -7.77
C GLN A 65 -23.10 2.80 -6.51
N THR A 66 -22.67 1.83 -5.69
CA THR A 66 -23.31 1.52 -4.39
C THR A 66 -23.15 2.64 -3.37
N ALA A 67 -22.16 3.53 -3.55
CA ALA A 67 -21.99 4.75 -2.76
C ALA A 67 -22.85 5.93 -3.26
N GLY A 68 -23.66 5.74 -4.30
CA GLY A 68 -24.63 6.72 -4.80
C GLY A 68 -24.11 7.58 -5.97
N TRP A 69 -23.01 7.19 -6.60
CA TRP A 69 -22.49 7.85 -7.81
C TRP A 69 -23.02 7.14 -9.06
N THR A 70 -22.97 7.83 -10.20
CA THR A 70 -23.23 7.24 -11.51
C THR A 70 -21.91 7.10 -12.26
N VAL A 71 -21.53 5.86 -12.58
CA VAL A 71 -20.32 5.60 -13.38
C VAL A 71 -20.62 5.99 -14.82
N ALA A 72 -20.04 7.09 -15.29
CA ALA A 72 -20.24 7.62 -16.63
C ALA A 72 -19.26 7.01 -17.65
N ALA A 73 -18.09 6.58 -17.19
CA ALA A 73 -17.09 5.94 -18.04
C ALA A 73 -16.22 4.94 -17.25
N GLY A 74 -16.14 3.70 -17.73
CA GLY A 74 -15.12 2.73 -17.34
C GLY A 74 -14.09 2.59 -18.45
N ILE A 75 -12.80 2.65 -18.10
CA ILE A 75 -11.69 2.59 -19.06
C ILE A 75 -10.82 1.39 -18.73
N ASP A 76 -10.56 0.53 -19.71
CA ASP A 76 -9.59 -0.56 -19.61
C ASP A 76 -9.05 -0.93 -21.01
N PHE A 77 -8.05 -1.80 -21.09
CA PHE A 77 -7.56 -2.35 -22.36
C PHE A 77 -7.95 -3.83 -22.55
N ASP A 78 -8.41 -4.51 -21.49
CA ASP A 78 -8.92 -5.87 -21.56
C ASP A 78 -10.37 -5.88 -22.04
N GLU A 79 -10.56 -6.23 -23.30
CA GLU A 79 -11.87 -6.34 -23.95
C GLU A 79 -12.88 -7.20 -23.19
N ARG A 80 -12.44 -8.29 -22.54
CA ARG A 80 -13.36 -9.19 -21.81
C ARG A 80 -13.81 -8.59 -20.49
N ALA A 81 -12.91 -7.83 -19.86
CA ALA A 81 -13.24 -7.07 -18.68
C ALA A 81 -14.20 -5.93 -19.02
N LEU A 82 -14.01 -5.27 -20.17
CA LEU A 82 -14.93 -4.25 -20.68
C LEU A 82 -16.28 -4.79 -21.11
N GLU A 83 -16.36 -5.99 -21.68
CA GLU A 83 -17.65 -6.64 -21.94
C GLU A 83 -18.42 -6.87 -20.63
N THR A 84 -17.70 -7.28 -19.58
CA THR A 84 -18.27 -7.41 -18.23
C THR A 84 -18.68 -6.05 -17.68
N HIS A 85 -17.85 -5.02 -17.83
CA HIS A 85 -18.17 -3.67 -17.39
C HIS A 85 -19.43 -3.15 -18.11
N ALA A 86 -19.48 -3.25 -19.44
CA ALA A 86 -20.59 -2.80 -20.27
C ALA A 86 -21.91 -3.48 -19.90
N HIS A 87 -21.89 -4.75 -19.48
CA HIS A 87 -23.08 -5.46 -19.02
C HIS A 87 -23.61 -4.94 -17.68
N ASN A 88 -22.72 -4.62 -16.74
CA ASN A 88 -23.11 -4.34 -15.36
C ASN A 88 -23.27 -2.84 -15.05
N PHE A 89 -22.78 -1.93 -15.91
CA PHE A 89 -22.77 -0.50 -15.65
C PHE A 89 -23.39 0.33 -16.77
N PRO A 90 -24.05 1.46 -16.44
CA PRO A 90 -24.47 2.44 -17.42
C PRO A 90 -23.25 3.21 -17.99
N GLY A 91 -23.51 4.10 -18.94
CA GLY A 91 -22.47 4.97 -19.48
C GLY A 91 -21.54 4.26 -20.47
N LEU A 92 -20.30 4.74 -20.57
CA LEU A 92 -19.31 4.27 -21.53
C LEU A 92 -18.43 3.15 -20.97
N SER A 93 -18.11 2.17 -21.81
CA SER A 93 -17.05 1.19 -21.57
C SER A 93 -15.99 1.29 -22.67
N LEU A 94 -14.86 1.94 -22.38
CA LEU A 94 -13.89 2.40 -23.36
C LEU A 94 -12.65 1.51 -23.40
N ASN A 95 -12.40 0.89 -24.56
CA ASN A 95 -11.18 0.15 -24.83
C ASN A 95 -10.03 1.10 -25.18
N MET A 96 -9.20 1.43 -24.18
CA MET A 96 -8.13 2.41 -24.29
C MET A 96 -6.90 1.98 -23.49
N ASP A 97 -5.73 1.95 -24.16
CA ASP A 97 -4.44 1.77 -23.48
C ASP A 97 -3.90 3.11 -22.96
N LEU A 98 -4.08 3.35 -21.66
CA LEU A 98 -3.60 4.56 -20.99
C LEU A 98 -2.08 4.69 -20.93
N GLY A 99 -1.32 3.66 -21.29
CA GLY A 99 0.11 3.75 -21.50
C GLY A 99 0.48 4.66 -22.68
N ASN A 100 -0.40 4.78 -23.67
CA ASN A 100 -0.23 5.61 -24.86
C ASN A 100 -0.65 7.08 -24.59
N PRO A 101 0.24 8.07 -24.76
CA PRO A 101 -0.08 9.49 -24.56
C PRO A 101 -1.21 10.03 -25.45
N GLU A 102 -1.22 9.68 -26.74
CA GLU A 102 -2.23 10.14 -27.69
C GLU A 102 -3.63 9.59 -27.32
N VAL A 103 -3.70 8.36 -26.82
CA VAL A 103 -4.94 7.78 -26.28
C VAL A 103 -5.40 8.52 -25.04
N ARG A 104 -4.48 8.93 -24.16
CA ARG A 104 -4.83 9.75 -22.98
C ARG A 104 -5.34 11.13 -23.37
N ASP A 105 -4.80 11.75 -24.42
CA ASP A 105 -5.29 13.03 -24.92
C ASP A 105 -6.77 12.95 -25.31
N ARG A 106 -7.12 11.94 -26.12
CA ARG A 106 -8.51 11.67 -26.50
C ARG A 106 -9.41 11.40 -25.29
N LEU A 107 -8.94 10.60 -24.32
CA LEU A 107 -9.70 10.33 -23.10
C LEU A 107 -9.96 11.63 -22.32
N VAL A 108 -8.96 12.49 -22.17
CA VAL A 108 -9.12 13.75 -21.43
C VAL A 108 -10.15 14.65 -22.12
N GLU A 109 -10.13 14.77 -23.45
CA GLU A 109 -11.14 15.52 -24.20
C GLU A 109 -12.56 15.02 -23.95
N LEU A 110 -12.72 13.69 -23.89
CA LEU A 110 -14.01 13.07 -23.57
C LEU A 110 -14.43 13.33 -22.12
N LEU A 111 -13.51 13.16 -21.17
CA LEU A 111 -13.80 13.39 -19.74
C LEU A 111 -14.07 14.87 -19.42
N LEU A 112 -13.52 15.82 -20.18
CA LEU A 112 -13.85 17.24 -20.07
C LEU A 112 -15.27 17.56 -20.55
N GLN A 113 -15.87 16.73 -21.41
CA GLN A 113 -17.29 16.80 -21.77
C GLN A 113 -18.17 16.17 -20.70
N VAL A 114 -17.78 15.01 -20.18
CA VAL A 114 -18.48 14.31 -19.08
C VAL A 114 -18.46 15.13 -17.79
N LYS A 115 -17.35 15.81 -17.49
CA LYS A 115 -17.07 16.52 -16.24
C LYS A 115 -17.31 15.65 -15.01
N PRO A 116 -16.61 14.51 -14.88
CA PRO A 116 -16.81 13.63 -13.75
C PRO A 116 -16.44 14.35 -12.44
N ASP A 117 -17.31 14.22 -11.46
CA ASP A 117 -17.07 14.68 -10.11
C ASP A 117 -16.00 13.83 -9.39
N LEU A 118 -15.83 12.57 -9.79
CA LEU A 118 -14.85 11.63 -9.26
C LEU A 118 -14.06 10.98 -10.40
N VAL A 119 -12.73 10.99 -10.31
CA VAL A 119 -11.88 10.06 -11.07
C VAL A 119 -11.33 9.01 -10.11
N ALA A 120 -11.74 7.76 -10.34
CA ALA A 120 -11.31 6.60 -9.61
C ALA A 120 -10.33 5.75 -10.45
N GLY A 121 -9.55 4.88 -9.82
CA GLY A 121 -8.81 3.86 -10.57
C GLY A 121 -7.77 3.07 -9.79
N GLY A 122 -7.43 1.90 -10.34
CA GLY A 122 -6.42 0.98 -9.78
C GLY A 122 -5.26 0.75 -10.74
N PRO A 123 -4.38 1.74 -11.00
CA PRO A 123 -3.32 1.60 -12.00
C PRO A 123 -2.41 0.42 -11.67
N PRO A 124 -2.16 -0.51 -12.62
CA PRO A 124 -1.49 -1.75 -12.30
C PRO A 124 -0.03 -1.51 -11.91
N CYS A 125 0.35 -2.11 -10.78
CA CYS A 125 1.64 -1.93 -10.13
C CYS A 125 2.50 -3.20 -10.20
N GLN A 126 2.33 -3.98 -11.27
CA GLN A 126 3.02 -5.27 -11.48
C GLN A 126 4.54 -5.21 -11.28
N PRO A 127 5.28 -4.13 -11.62
CA PRO A 127 6.70 -4.04 -11.33
C PRO A 127 7.07 -4.08 -9.84
N PHE A 128 6.16 -3.63 -8.97
CA PHE A 128 6.44 -3.42 -7.55
C PHE A 128 5.95 -4.56 -6.67
N SER A 129 5.01 -5.39 -7.13
CA SER A 129 4.51 -6.56 -6.38
C SER A 129 5.58 -7.65 -6.16
N ARG A 130 5.55 -8.36 -5.03
CA ARG A 130 6.49 -9.48 -4.76
C ARG A 130 6.53 -10.53 -5.89
N ALA A 131 5.37 -10.87 -6.45
CA ALA A 131 5.25 -11.82 -7.56
C ALA A 131 5.79 -11.26 -8.88
N GLY A 132 5.56 -9.97 -9.15
CA GLY A 132 6.05 -9.30 -10.35
C GLY A 132 7.56 -9.02 -10.32
N ARG A 133 8.16 -8.72 -9.16
CA ARG A 133 9.62 -8.57 -9.01
C ARG A 133 10.36 -9.85 -9.36
N SER A 134 9.86 -11.02 -8.93
CA SER A 134 10.48 -12.30 -9.30
C SER A 134 10.40 -12.54 -10.81
N LYS A 135 9.23 -12.32 -11.41
CA LYS A 135 9.02 -12.51 -12.85
C LYS A 135 9.83 -11.53 -13.70
N ILE A 136 9.98 -10.28 -13.27
CA ILE A 136 10.82 -9.28 -13.93
C ILE A 136 12.29 -9.65 -13.80
N ARG A 137 12.76 -10.09 -12.63
CA ARG A 137 14.14 -10.53 -12.44
C ARG A 137 14.50 -11.74 -13.33
N ASP A 138 13.56 -12.67 -13.49
CA ASP A 138 13.73 -13.83 -14.36
C ASP A 138 13.69 -13.43 -15.85
N LEU A 139 12.80 -12.50 -16.22
CA LEU A 139 12.73 -11.95 -17.58
C LEU A 139 13.97 -11.12 -17.95
N VAL A 140 14.47 -10.26 -17.06
CA VAL A 140 15.70 -9.46 -17.28
C VAL A 140 16.94 -10.34 -17.40
N ARG A 141 16.99 -11.46 -16.68
CA ARG A 141 18.10 -12.44 -16.79
C ARG A 141 18.08 -13.23 -18.09
N ASN A 142 16.90 -13.51 -18.67
CA ASN A 142 16.76 -14.47 -19.76
C ASN A 142 16.30 -13.86 -21.10
N HIS A 143 15.78 -12.63 -21.12
CA HIS A 143 15.34 -11.92 -22.33
C HIS A 143 15.64 -10.42 -22.18
N GLY A 144 16.37 -9.83 -23.14
CA GLY A 144 16.91 -8.45 -23.10
C GLY A 144 15.86 -7.34 -22.93
N ARG A 145 15.27 -7.24 -21.74
CA ARG A 145 14.32 -6.21 -21.34
C ARG A 145 15.11 -5.15 -20.60
N ASP A 146 15.05 -3.91 -21.09
CA ASP A 146 15.69 -2.77 -20.45
C ASP A 146 15.18 -2.60 -19.00
N PRO A 147 16.07 -2.60 -17.98
CA PRO A 147 15.72 -2.40 -16.58
C PRO A 147 15.01 -1.06 -16.30
N GLN A 148 15.11 -0.10 -17.22
CA GLN A 148 14.72 1.30 -17.04
C GLN A 148 13.66 1.79 -18.03
N ASP A 149 12.65 0.97 -18.36
CA ASP A 149 11.49 1.48 -19.12
C ASP A 149 10.59 2.36 -18.24
N HIS A 150 11.06 3.58 -17.97
CA HIS A 150 10.38 4.64 -17.22
C HIS A 150 9.01 5.04 -17.83
N ARG A 151 8.72 4.57 -19.06
CA ARG A 151 7.48 4.81 -19.81
C ARG A 151 6.32 3.88 -19.43
N LYS A 152 6.53 2.86 -18.57
CA LYS A 152 5.49 1.87 -18.18
C LYS A 152 4.97 2.02 -16.74
N GLN A 153 5.15 3.18 -16.12
CA GLN A 153 4.58 3.49 -14.80
C GLN A 153 3.15 4.02 -14.97
N LEU A 154 2.16 3.13 -15.04
CA LEU A 154 0.75 3.50 -15.29
C LEU A 154 0.12 4.38 -14.18
N TRP A 155 0.74 4.47 -13.01
CA TRP A 155 0.37 5.48 -12.01
C TRP A 155 0.61 6.92 -12.50
N ARG A 156 1.59 7.15 -13.38
CA ARG A 156 1.82 8.46 -14.01
C ARG A 156 0.73 8.79 -15.02
N ALA A 157 0.27 7.77 -15.77
CA ALA A 157 -0.86 7.90 -16.68
C ALA A 157 -2.15 8.27 -15.93
N TYR A 158 -2.41 7.59 -14.80
CA TYR A 158 -3.51 7.96 -13.89
C TYR A 158 -3.41 9.43 -13.45
N LEU A 159 -2.24 9.84 -12.92
CA LEU A 159 -2.03 11.18 -12.41
C LEU A 159 -2.08 12.25 -13.51
N ASP A 160 -1.65 11.94 -14.74
CA ASP A 160 -1.76 12.81 -15.92
C ASP A 160 -3.24 13.13 -16.24
N VAL A 161 -4.09 12.10 -16.29
CA VAL A 161 -5.54 12.29 -16.51
C VAL A 161 -6.15 13.12 -15.38
N VAL A 162 -5.85 12.80 -14.11
CA VAL A 162 -6.34 13.58 -12.95
C VAL A 162 -5.88 15.04 -13.01
N THR A 163 -4.62 15.29 -13.37
CA THR A 163 -4.04 16.65 -13.44
C THR A 163 -4.76 17.51 -14.49
N ARG A 164 -5.20 16.90 -15.59
CA ARG A 164 -5.84 17.59 -16.71
C ARG A 164 -7.36 17.72 -16.56
N VAL A 165 -8.02 16.70 -16.01
CA VAL A 165 -9.47 16.69 -15.78
C VAL A 165 -9.85 17.49 -14.52
N ARG A 166 -8.99 17.51 -13.50
CA ARG A 166 -9.21 18.20 -12.21
C ARG A 166 -10.59 17.93 -11.58
N PRO A 167 -10.97 16.65 -11.37
CA PRO A 167 -12.26 16.31 -10.78
C PRO A 167 -12.38 16.82 -9.34
N ARG A 168 -13.60 16.94 -8.80
CA ARG A 168 -13.78 17.34 -7.40
C ARG A 168 -13.11 16.36 -6.43
N ALA A 169 -13.22 15.07 -6.72
CA ALA A 169 -12.69 13.99 -5.91
C ALA A 169 -11.79 13.04 -6.74
N VAL A 170 -10.84 12.42 -6.06
CA VAL A 170 -9.91 11.43 -6.61
C VAL A 170 -9.90 10.21 -5.68
N LEU A 171 -9.98 9.01 -6.26
CA LEU A 171 -9.84 7.75 -5.53
C LEU A 171 -8.86 6.85 -6.27
N MET A 172 -7.73 6.55 -5.65
CA MET A 172 -6.73 5.65 -6.20
C MET A 172 -6.57 4.42 -5.30
N GLU A 173 -6.72 3.23 -5.88
CA GLU A 173 -6.43 1.96 -5.23
C GLU A 173 -5.09 1.39 -5.69
N ASN A 174 -4.38 0.73 -4.77
CA ASN A 174 -3.26 -0.11 -5.14
C ASN A 174 -2.91 -1.20 -4.12
N VAL A 175 -1.96 -2.06 -4.48
CA VAL A 175 -1.35 -3.03 -3.57
C VAL A 175 -0.44 -2.34 -2.54
N PRO A 176 -0.30 -2.88 -1.31
CA PRO A 176 0.60 -2.32 -0.30
C PRO A 176 2.06 -2.22 -0.76
N ASP A 177 2.49 -3.15 -1.62
CA ASP A 177 3.84 -3.20 -2.19
C ASP A 177 4.19 -1.95 -3.03
N MET A 178 3.20 -1.20 -3.53
CA MET A 178 3.43 0.06 -4.24
C MET A 178 4.07 1.10 -3.33
N GLY A 179 3.69 1.15 -2.05
CA GLY A 179 4.30 2.03 -1.06
C GLY A 179 5.49 1.36 -0.35
N LEU A 180 5.45 0.06 -0.12
CA LEU A 180 6.50 -0.62 0.64
C LEU A 180 7.76 -0.93 -0.19
N GLY A 181 7.67 -0.89 -1.53
CA GLY A 181 8.75 -1.31 -2.43
C GLY A 181 9.86 -0.29 -2.66
N ASP A 182 9.58 0.98 -2.45
CA ASP A 182 10.44 2.14 -2.74
C ASP A 182 10.45 3.15 -1.57
N ASP A 183 10.18 2.69 -0.35
CA ASP A 183 10.00 3.55 0.84
C ASP A 183 8.96 4.67 0.63
N PHE A 184 7.89 4.34 -0.09
CA PHE A 184 6.73 5.16 -0.41
C PHE A 184 7.03 6.36 -1.31
N ALA A 185 8.18 6.38 -2.01
CA ALA A 185 8.56 7.49 -2.88
C ALA A 185 7.49 7.81 -3.94
N VAL A 186 6.97 6.80 -4.66
CA VAL A 186 5.88 6.98 -5.63
C VAL A 186 4.64 7.60 -4.98
N VAL A 187 4.26 7.11 -3.81
CA VAL A 187 3.04 7.58 -3.12
C VAL A 187 3.20 9.02 -2.65
N ARG A 188 4.37 9.37 -2.10
CA ARG A 188 4.72 10.73 -1.69
C ARG A 188 4.68 11.70 -2.87
N ILE A 189 5.16 11.29 -4.05
CA ILE A 189 5.08 12.08 -5.28
C ILE A 189 3.61 12.33 -5.69
N ILE A 190 2.77 11.30 -5.62
CA ILE A 190 1.34 11.43 -5.96
C ILE A 190 0.64 12.38 -4.98
N GLU A 191 0.82 12.19 -3.67
CA GLU A 191 0.23 13.06 -2.65
C GLU A 191 0.68 14.51 -2.82
N GLU A 192 2.00 14.76 -2.96
CA GLU A 192 2.51 16.12 -3.13
C GLU A 192 1.98 16.79 -4.40
N LYS A 193 1.92 16.07 -5.53
CA LYS A 193 1.38 16.62 -6.77
C LYS A 193 -0.12 16.92 -6.67
N LEU A 194 -0.89 16.11 -5.94
CA LEU A 194 -2.31 16.40 -5.69
C LEU A 194 -2.46 17.60 -4.74
N GLU A 195 -1.64 17.70 -3.70
CA GLU A 195 -1.63 18.86 -2.80
C GLU A 195 -1.23 20.16 -3.53
N ASP A 196 -0.30 20.10 -4.49
CA ASP A 196 0.07 21.22 -5.36
C ASP A 196 -1.08 21.65 -6.29
N LEU A 197 -1.96 20.72 -6.65
CA LEU A 197 -3.17 20.99 -7.40
C LEU A 197 -4.33 21.49 -6.50
N GLY A 198 -4.10 21.62 -5.19
CA GLY A 198 -5.09 22.10 -4.23
C GLY A 198 -5.99 21.00 -3.65
N TYR A 199 -5.60 19.74 -3.70
CA TYR A 199 -6.36 18.68 -3.05
C TYR A 199 -5.93 18.48 -1.59
N ALA A 200 -6.89 18.36 -0.69
CA ALA A 200 -6.69 17.65 0.57
C ALA A 200 -6.55 16.15 0.28
N THR A 201 -5.56 15.48 0.89
CA THR A 201 -5.24 14.08 0.63
C THR A 201 -5.41 13.21 1.88
N GLN A 202 -5.80 11.95 1.67
CA GLN A 202 -5.76 10.90 2.68
C GLN A 202 -5.19 9.61 2.09
N LEU A 203 -4.01 9.23 2.54
CA LEU A 203 -3.44 7.90 2.31
C LEU A 203 -3.68 6.96 3.50
N ARG A 204 -4.13 5.73 3.25
CA ARG A 204 -4.27 4.67 4.27
C ARG A 204 -3.89 3.29 3.74
N LEU A 205 -3.28 2.47 4.60
CA LEU A 205 -3.23 1.01 4.42
C LEU A 205 -4.45 0.39 5.10
N VAL A 206 -5.23 -0.36 4.34
CA VAL A 206 -6.57 -0.80 4.71
C VAL A 206 -6.71 -2.29 4.54
N ASP A 207 -7.10 -2.97 5.61
CA ASP A 207 -7.55 -4.35 5.54
C ASP A 207 -9.04 -4.40 5.18
N ALA A 208 -9.36 -5.06 4.07
CA ALA A 208 -10.71 -5.14 3.50
C ALA A 208 -11.74 -5.75 4.45
N TRP A 209 -11.31 -6.66 5.35
CA TRP A 209 -12.20 -7.29 6.32
C TRP A 209 -12.77 -6.33 7.38
N HIS A 210 -12.17 -5.16 7.58
CA HIS A 210 -12.78 -4.09 8.37
C HIS A 210 -14.02 -3.48 7.69
N TYR A 211 -14.32 -3.86 6.45
CA TYR A 211 -15.44 -3.33 5.66
C TYR A 211 -16.36 -4.46 5.17
N GLY A 212 -16.45 -5.55 5.95
CA GLY A 212 -17.36 -6.67 5.65
C GLY A 212 -16.89 -7.62 4.54
N VAL A 213 -15.66 -7.48 4.05
CA VAL A 213 -15.10 -8.39 3.04
C VAL A 213 -14.54 -9.65 3.73
N PRO A 214 -15.03 -10.87 3.44
CA PRO A 214 -14.64 -12.11 4.14
C PRO A 214 -13.27 -12.65 3.68
N GLN A 215 -12.26 -11.80 3.57
CA GLN A 215 -10.89 -12.19 3.21
C GLN A 215 -9.82 -11.31 3.85
N HIS A 216 -8.64 -11.88 4.07
CA HIS A 216 -7.44 -11.13 4.44
C HIS A 216 -6.82 -10.47 3.20
N ARG A 217 -7.31 -9.29 2.82
CA ARG A 217 -6.80 -8.47 1.70
C ARG A 217 -6.47 -7.06 2.16
N LYS A 218 -5.17 -6.73 2.18
CA LYS A 218 -4.69 -5.38 2.47
C LYS A 218 -4.51 -4.58 1.19
N ARG A 219 -4.89 -3.30 1.21
CA ARG A 219 -4.78 -2.35 0.09
C ARG A 219 -4.29 -0.99 0.55
N LEU A 220 -3.58 -0.31 -0.34
CA LEU A 220 -3.25 1.09 -0.19
C LEU A 220 -4.33 1.90 -0.90
N ILE A 221 -4.96 2.83 -0.19
CA ILE A 221 -6.02 3.66 -0.73
C ILE A 221 -5.60 5.11 -0.52
N LEU A 222 -5.57 5.87 -1.62
CA LEU A 222 -5.36 7.31 -1.64
C LEU A 222 -6.67 7.97 -2.05
N LEU A 223 -7.15 8.88 -1.22
CA LEU A 223 -8.31 9.70 -1.47
C LEU A 223 -7.87 11.15 -1.57
N ALA A 224 -8.50 11.94 -2.44
CA ALA A 224 -8.25 13.37 -2.50
C ALA A 224 -9.51 14.16 -2.83
N ARG A 225 -9.61 15.39 -2.31
CA ARG A 225 -10.71 16.34 -2.57
C ARG A 225 -10.21 17.77 -2.70
N ASN A 226 -10.71 18.54 -3.66
CA ASN A 226 -10.32 19.95 -3.86
C ASN A 226 -11.39 20.97 -3.43
N ASP A 227 -12.46 20.49 -2.79
CA ASP A 227 -13.60 21.29 -2.31
C ASP A 227 -13.65 21.41 -0.78
N VAL A 228 -12.68 20.83 -0.07
CA VAL A 228 -12.59 20.82 1.40
C VAL A 228 -11.14 20.93 1.86
N GLU A 229 -10.92 21.51 3.04
CA GLU A 229 -9.60 21.55 3.67
C GLU A 229 -9.21 20.20 4.28
N ARG A 230 -10.20 19.50 4.85
CA ARG A 230 -10.05 18.19 5.47
C ARG A 230 -11.36 17.42 5.30
N PHE A 231 -11.23 16.14 5.05
CA PHE A 231 -12.31 15.15 5.17
C PHE A 231 -11.78 13.99 6.00
N ASP A 232 -12.66 13.14 6.51
CA ASP A 232 -12.28 11.94 7.25
C ASP A 232 -12.86 10.69 6.57
N TRP A 233 -12.17 9.57 6.70
CA TRP A 233 -12.69 8.26 6.33
C TRP A 233 -13.38 7.67 7.56
N ALA A 234 -14.68 7.38 7.43
CA ALA A 234 -15.52 6.77 8.45
C ALA A 234 -14.90 5.52 9.10
N GLU A 235 -15.38 5.21 10.31
CA GLU A 235 -14.88 4.12 11.14
C GLU A 235 -15.08 2.72 10.52
N LYS A 236 -14.23 1.80 10.95
CA LYS A 236 -14.25 0.39 10.56
C LYS A 236 -15.59 -0.25 10.96
N LEU A 237 -16.16 -1.09 10.12
CA LEU A 237 -17.31 -1.92 10.51
C LEU A 237 -16.85 -2.88 11.62
N GLY A 238 -17.57 -2.89 12.74
CA GLY A 238 -17.29 -3.77 13.88
C GLY A 238 -17.69 -5.23 13.62
N GLU A 239 -18.48 -5.50 12.58
CA GLU A 239 -18.93 -6.85 12.23
C GLU A 239 -17.92 -7.57 11.33
N HIS A 240 -17.63 -8.82 11.67
CA HIS A 240 -16.72 -9.67 10.91
C HIS A 240 -17.50 -10.73 10.16
N VAL A 241 -17.34 -10.75 8.83
CA VAL A 241 -17.95 -11.77 7.96
C VAL A 241 -16.98 -12.94 7.86
N SER A 242 -17.43 -14.12 8.30
CA SER A 242 -16.69 -15.37 8.15
C SER A 242 -16.87 -15.97 6.76
N LEU A 243 -16.05 -16.95 6.40
CA LEU A 243 -16.26 -17.72 5.18
C LEU A 243 -17.61 -18.46 5.19
N ARG A 244 -18.06 -18.91 6.36
CA ARG A 244 -19.39 -19.51 6.53
C ARG A 244 -20.49 -18.53 6.15
N ASP A 245 -20.43 -17.30 6.64
CA ASP A 245 -21.43 -16.28 6.30
C ASP A 245 -21.47 -15.98 4.81
N ALA A 246 -20.32 -16.12 4.12
CA ALA A 246 -20.17 -15.78 2.72
C ALA A 246 -20.73 -16.82 1.74
N ILE A 247 -20.49 -18.11 2.00
CA ILE A 247 -20.73 -19.16 0.98
C ILE A 247 -21.49 -20.39 1.49
N SER A 248 -21.88 -20.47 2.77
CA SER A 248 -22.50 -21.71 3.29
C SER A 248 -23.94 -21.97 2.83
N ASP A 249 -24.63 -20.96 2.28
CA ASP A 249 -25.96 -21.12 1.68
C ASP A 249 -25.91 -21.65 0.23
N LEU A 250 -24.72 -21.72 -0.37
CA LEU A 250 -24.59 -22.17 -1.76
C LEU A 250 -24.88 -23.67 -1.90
N PRO A 251 -25.49 -24.11 -3.03
CA PRO A 251 -25.76 -25.52 -3.26
C PRO A 251 -24.46 -26.34 -3.23
N LYS A 252 -24.45 -27.45 -2.49
CA LYS A 252 -23.29 -28.37 -2.53
C LYS A 252 -23.14 -28.96 -3.93
N LEU A 253 -21.90 -29.12 -4.39
CA LEU A 253 -21.60 -29.74 -5.67
C LEU A 253 -21.13 -31.17 -5.45
N GLU A 254 -21.67 -32.09 -6.24
CA GLU A 254 -21.14 -33.44 -6.34
C GLU A 254 -19.78 -33.39 -7.05
N VAL A 255 -18.79 -34.08 -6.49
CA VAL A 255 -17.42 -34.09 -7.02
C VAL A 255 -17.02 -35.52 -7.33
N GLU A 256 -17.01 -35.85 -8.61
CA GLU A 256 -16.41 -37.07 -9.13
C GLU A 256 -15.08 -36.72 -9.84
N PRO A 257 -13.97 -37.43 -9.54
CA PRO A 257 -12.69 -37.17 -10.19
C PRO A 257 -12.81 -37.24 -11.71
N ARG A 258 -12.16 -36.30 -12.39
CA ARG A 258 -12.22 -36.08 -13.85
C ARG A 258 -13.55 -35.59 -14.38
N GLU A 259 -14.63 -35.53 -13.60
CA GLU A 259 -15.91 -34.99 -14.04
C GLU A 259 -16.06 -33.48 -13.82
N ARG A 260 -17.02 -32.89 -14.55
CA ARG A 260 -17.34 -31.46 -14.46
C ARG A 260 -17.91 -31.17 -13.07
N VAL A 261 -17.49 -30.04 -12.48
CA VAL A 261 -17.93 -29.62 -11.15
C VAL A 261 -18.71 -28.32 -11.27
N GLY A 262 -20.01 -28.40 -11.02
CA GLY A 262 -20.96 -27.29 -11.15
C GLY A 262 -21.22 -26.86 -12.60
N ASP A 263 -22.02 -25.82 -12.76
CA ASP A 263 -22.39 -25.29 -14.08
C ASP A 263 -22.56 -23.77 -14.08
N ARG A 264 -22.83 -23.22 -15.26
CA ARG A 264 -23.10 -21.81 -15.49
C ARG A 264 -24.39 -21.35 -14.82
N GLU A 265 -25.40 -22.20 -14.84
CA GLU A 265 -26.69 -21.94 -14.22
C GLU A 265 -27.10 -23.20 -13.47
N LEU A 266 -27.40 -23.05 -12.18
CA LEU A 266 -27.88 -24.14 -11.34
C LEU A 266 -29.13 -23.71 -10.60
N PRO A 267 -30.04 -24.66 -10.27
CA PRO A 267 -31.15 -24.36 -9.39
C PRO A 267 -30.62 -23.96 -8.00
N TYR A 268 -31.17 -22.88 -7.47
CA TYR A 268 -30.92 -22.43 -6.11
C TYR A 268 -32.19 -22.60 -5.28
N LYS A 269 -32.07 -23.24 -4.12
CA LYS A 269 -33.13 -23.30 -3.13
C LYS A 269 -32.68 -22.57 -1.89
N GLU A 270 -33.35 -21.47 -1.58
CA GLU A 270 -32.98 -20.66 -0.42
C GLU A 270 -33.06 -21.48 0.88
N PRO A 271 -31.95 -21.60 1.62
CA PRO A 271 -31.95 -22.33 2.88
C PRO A 271 -32.61 -21.49 3.99
N ARG A 272 -33.12 -22.18 5.01
CA ARG A 272 -33.63 -21.51 6.21
C ARG A 272 -32.45 -20.87 6.96
N GLY A 273 -32.51 -19.56 7.20
CA GLY A 273 -31.56 -18.85 8.04
C GLY A 273 -30.32 -18.32 7.31
N LEU A 274 -30.51 -17.56 6.23
CA LEU A 274 -29.42 -16.82 5.58
C LEU A 274 -28.67 -15.91 6.56
N SER A 275 -27.36 -15.80 6.39
CA SER A 275 -26.56 -14.76 7.06
C SER A 275 -26.97 -13.37 6.55
N SER A 276 -26.66 -12.30 7.29
CA SER A 276 -26.85 -10.93 6.81
C SER A 276 -26.09 -10.67 5.51
N PHE A 277 -24.87 -11.22 5.41
CA PHE A 277 -24.05 -11.13 4.22
C PHE A 277 -24.67 -11.84 3.01
N ALA A 278 -25.16 -13.07 3.17
CA ALA A 278 -25.76 -13.82 2.07
C ALA A 278 -27.04 -13.13 1.57
N ARG A 279 -27.84 -12.53 2.46
CA ARG A 279 -28.98 -11.68 2.05
C ARG A 279 -28.52 -10.51 1.20
N LEU A 280 -27.51 -9.76 1.66
CA LEU A 280 -26.94 -8.63 0.94
C LEU A 280 -26.43 -9.04 -0.45
N MET A 281 -25.68 -10.13 -0.57
CA MET A 281 -25.17 -10.59 -1.87
C MET A 281 -26.30 -11.02 -2.80
N ARG A 282 -27.43 -11.48 -2.29
CA ARG A 282 -28.57 -11.93 -3.10
C ARG A 282 -29.56 -10.82 -3.48
N GLU A 283 -29.34 -9.58 -3.03
CA GLU A 283 -30.17 -8.44 -3.44
C GLU A 283 -30.13 -8.26 -4.97
N GLY A 284 -31.31 -8.23 -5.60
CA GLY A 284 -31.46 -8.11 -7.05
C GLY A 284 -31.07 -9.35 -7.87
N ALA A 285 -30.68 -10.45 -7.22
CA ALA A 285 -30.36 -11.69 -7.92
C ALA A 285 -31.61 -12.42 -8.41
N GLU A 286 -31.46 -13.17 -9.49
CA GLU A 286 -32.54 -13.99 -10.04
C GLU A 286 -33.04 -15.03 -9.03
N VAL A 287 -34.36 -15.16 -8.93
CA VAL A 287 -34.99 -16.06 -7.97
C VAL A 287 -34.80 -17.51 -8.42
N ASN A 288 -34.49 -18.40 -7.48
CA ASN A 288 -34.30 -19.84 -7.70
C ASN A 288 -33.16 -20.24 -8.67
N VAL A 289 -32.31 -19.30 -9.07
CA VAL A 289 -31.16 -19.58 -9.94
C VAL A 289 -29.88 -19.11 -9.26
N ILE A 290 -28.79 -19.83 -9.49
CA ILE A 290 -27.45 -19.36 -9.19
C ILE A 290 -26.56 -19.44 -10.41
N HIS A 291 -25.89 -18.33 -10.69
CA HIS A 291 -25.02 -18.17 -11.83
C HIS A 291 -23.56 -18.40 -11.48
N ASP A 292 -22.82 -19.03 -12.40
CA ASP A 292 -21.38 -19.26 -12.37
C ASP A 292 -20.90 -20.05 -11.13
N HIS A 293 -21.75 -20.92 -10.57
CA HIS A 293 -21.35 -21.83 -9.49
C HIS A 293 -20.66 -23.08 -10.05
N MET A 294 -19.51 -22.85 -10.68
CA MET A 294 -18.68 -23.86 -11.32
C MET A 294 -17.19 -23.67 -11.01
N THR A 295 -16.45 -24.77 -11.02
CA THR A 295 -14.99 -24.76 -10.91
C THR A 295 -14.38 -25.73 -11.92
N ARG A 296 -13.07 -25.98 -11.84
CA ARG A 296 -12.40 -26.95 -12.71
C ARG A 296 -12.62 -28.39 -12.23
N ARG A 297 -12.44 -29.34 -13.16
CA ARG A 297 -12.43 -30.77 -12.86
C ARG A 297 -11.32 -31.09 -11.84
N VAL A 298 -11.61 -31.98 -10.91
CA VAL A 298 -10.67 -32.40 -9.86
C VAL A 298 -9.89 -33.62 -10.35
N ARG A 299 -8.57 -33.60 -10.20
CA ARG A 299 -7.73 -34.74 -10.56
C ARG A 299 -7.89 -35.85 -9.50
N PRO A 300 -7.71 -37.14 -9.82
CA PRO A 300 -7.83 -38.20 -8.83
C PRO A 300 -6.87 -38.07 -7.65
N ASP A 301 -5.62 -37.68 -7.90
CA ASP A 301 -4.60 -37.41 -6.88
C ASP A 301 -5.01 -36.22 -5.98
N ASP A 302 -5.49 -35.13 -6.57
CA ASP A 302 -6.01 -33.99 -5.82
C ASP A 302 -7.23 -34.35 -4.97
N PHE A 303 -8.16 -35.14 -5.52
CA PHE A 303 -9.32 -35.60 -4.80
C PHE A 303 -8.92 -36.46 -3.59
N GLU A 304 -7.96 -37.36 -3.76
CA GLU A 304 -7.41 -38.16 -2.67
C GLU A 304 -6.75 -37.28 -1.59
N ILE A 305 -5.91 -36.32 -1.99
CA ILE A 305 -5.28 -35.36 -1.08
C ILE A 305 -6.34 -34.59 -0.29
N PHE A 306 -7.34 -34.04 -0.99
CA PHE A 306 -8.38 -33.21 -0.38
C PHE A 306 -9.29 -34.02 0.54
N SER A 307 -9.53 -35.31 0.25
CA SER A 307 -10.46 -36.13 1.02
C SER A 307 -9.84 -36.82 2.23
N LYS A 308 -8.60 -37.30 2.11
CA LYS A 308 -7.99 -38.14 3.16
C LYS A 308 -6.94 -37.42 4.01
N TYR A 309 -6.26 -36.42 3.44
CA TYR A 309 -5.02 -35.90 4.01
C TYR A 309 -5.07 -34.43 4.41
N MET A 310 -6.16 -33.70 4.11
CA MET A 310 -6.23 -32.25 4.31
C MET A 310 -7.40 -31.78 5.16
N ASP A 311 -7.08 -31.01 6.19
CA ASP A 311 -7.96 -30.09 6.90
C ASP A 311 -7.47 -28.63 6.75
N SER A 312 -8.09 -27.67 7.46
CA SER A 312 -7.71 -26.26 7.38
C SER A 312 -6.32 -25.95 7.97
N LYS A 313 -5.72 -26.87 8.73
CA LYS A 313 -4.43 -26.71 9.41
C LYS A 313 -3.28 -27.45 8.72
N THR A 314 -3.57 -28.45 7.89
CA THR A 314 -2.57 -29.21 7.13
C THR A 314 -1.67 -28.30 6.28
N LEU A 315 -0.35 -28.47 6.40
CA LEU A 315 0.62 -27.83 5.51
C LEU A 315 0.93 -28.75 4.32
N TYR A 316 1.35 -28.15 3.20
CA TYR A 316 1.69 -28.94 2.01
C TYR A 316 2.90 -29.87 2.25
N SER A 317 3.79 -29.49 3.18
CA SER A 317 4.92 -30.30 3.65
C SER A 317 4.51 -31.57 4.40
N ASP A 318 3.26 -31.67 4.83
CA ASP A 318 2.78 -32.77 5.68
C ASP A 318 2.14 -33.89 4.84
N LEU A 319 1.86 -33.62 3.56
CA LEU A 319 1.29 -34.61 2.63
C LEU A 319 2.27 -35.76 2.35
N PRO A 320 1.84 -36.98 2.01
CA PRO A 320 2.75 -38.04 1.59
C PRO A 320 3.63 -37.62 0.40
N GLN A 321 4.92 -37.99 0.39
CA GLN A 321 5.90 -37.50 -0.60
C GLN A 321 5.51 -37.87 -2.04
N GLU A 322 4.93 -39.05 -2.22
CA GLU A 322 4.41 -39.60 -3.47
C GLU A 322 3.22 -38.81 -4.04
N LEU A 323 2.49 -38.08 -3.19
CA LEU A 323 1.37 -37.22 -3.59
C LEU A 323 1.80 -35.75 -3.80
N ARG A 324 3.04 -35.40 -3.45
CA ARG A 324 3.56 -34.04 -3.63
C ARG A 324 4.06 -33.82 -5.05
N ARG A 325 3.35 -32.98 -5.81
CA ARG A 325 3.75 -32.58 -7.18
C ARG A 325 4.76 -31.44 -7.25
N TYR A 326 4.81 -30.62 -6.21
CA TYR A 326 5.71 -29.49 -6.04
C TYR A 326 6.72 -29.78 -4.93
N ARG A 327 7.90 -29.18 -5.01
CA ARG A 327 8.90 -29.27 -3.95
C ARG A 327 8.41 -28.54 -2.69
N ALA A 328 8.37 -29.27 -1.58
CA ALA A 328 7.84 -28.76 -0.31
C ALA A 328 8.73 -27.69 0.35
N ASP A 329 10.02 -27.64 0.00
CA ASP A 329 10.96 -26.64 0.51
C ASP A 329 10.73 -25.24 -0.08
N ASN A 330 10.20 -25.15 -1.29
CA ASN A 330 9.89 -23.89 -1.97
C ASN A 330 8.40 -23.51 -1.90
N PHE A 331 7.51 -24.46 -1.65
CA PHE A 331 6.06 -24.25 -1.67
C PHE A 331 5.35 -24.89 -0.47
N THR A 332 5.69 -24.43 0.73
CA THR A 332 5.11 -24.93 2.00
C THR A 332 3.60 -24.72 2.11
N ASP A 333 3.04 -23.75 1.38
CA ASP A 333 1.61 -23.40 1.37
C ASP A 333 0.93 -23.60 0.01
N LYS A 334 1.46 -24.49 -0.85
CA LYS A 334 0.91 -24.72 -2.19
C LYS A 334 -0.56 -25.12 -2.19
N TYR A 335 -0.96 -25.92 -1.21
CA TYR A 335 -2.33 -26.38 -1.02
C TYR A 335 -2.85 -25.78 0.27
N LYS A 336 -4.06 -25.23 0.24
CA LYS A 336 -4.72 -24.69 1.42
C LYS A 336 -6.22 -24.93 1.35
N ARG A 337 -6.70 -25.79 2.25
CA ARG A 337 -8.11 -25.90 2.61
C ARG A 337 -8.48 -24.75 3.53
N LEU A 338 -9.59 -24.09 3.19
CA LEU A 338 -10.09 -22.94 3.93
C LEU A 338 -10.85 -23.40 5.18
N ASP A 339 -11.04 -22.48 6.14
CA ASP A 339 -11.75 -22.74 7.39
C ASP A 339 -13.09 -22.01 7.40
N TRP A 340 -14.15 -22.69 7.81
CA TRP A 340 -15.49 -22.08 7.92
C TRP A 340 -15.55 -20.95 8.96
N GLY A 341 -14.80 -21.08 10.06
CA GLY A 341 -14.78 -20.11 11.15
C GLY A 341 -13.83 -18.93 10.92
N ASP A 342 -13.03 -18.96 9.85
CA ASP A 342 -12.07 -17.90 9.51
C ASP A 342 -12.48 -17.19 8.20
N ARG A 343 -11.68 -16.21 7.79
CA ARG A 343 -11.79 -15.49 6.52
C ARG A 343 -10.99 -16.22 5.45
N SER A 344 -11.34 -15.98 4.19
CA SER A 344 -10.55 -16.49 3.07
C SER A 344 -9.17 -15.81 3.00
N ARG A 345 -8.23 -16.47 2.31
CA ARG A 345 -7.02 -15.78 1.83
C ARG A 345 -7.41 -14.74 0.78
N SER A 346 -6.53 -13.76 0.54
CA SER A 346 -6.72 -12.80 -0.57
C SER A 346 -7.02 -13.52 -1.88
N ILE A 347 -8.19 -13.28 -2.48
CA ILE A 347 -8.49 -13.81 -3.81
C ILE A 347 -7.60 -13.09 -4.82
N THR A 348 -6.72 -13.85 -5.49
CA THR A 348 -5.80 -13.33 -6.50
C THR A 348 -6.17 -13.83 -7.88
N ALA A 349 -5.80 -13.09 -8.94
CA ALA A 349 -6.05 -13.51 -10.32
C ALA A 349 -5.39 -14.86 -10.69
N HIS A 350 -4.43 -15.34 -9.88
CA HIS A 350 -3.84 -16.67 -10.04
C HIS A 350 -4.84 -17.81 -9.74
N ILE A 351 -5.96 -17.54 -9.06
CA ILE A 351 -7.03 -18.53 -8.87
C ILE A 351 -7.54 -19.10 -10.21
N ALA A 352 -7.44 -18.32 -11.30
CA ALA A 352 -7.77 -18.76 -12.66
C ALA A 352 -6.91 -19.93 -13.19
N LYS A 353 -5.82 -20.28 -12.50
CA LYS A 353 -4.94 -21.41 -12.81
C LYS A 353 -5.43 -22.66 -12.08
N ASP A 354 -4.81 -22.98 -10.95
CA ASP A 354 -5.06 -24.22 -10.24
C ASP A 354 -5.99 -24.06 -9.03
N GLY A 355 -6.08 -22.87 -8.45
CA GLY A 355 -6.92 -22.60 -7.28
C GLY A 355 -6.51 -23.34 -6.00
N TYR A 356 -5.34 -23.99 -5.94
CA TYR A 356 -4.97 -24.84 -4.79
C TYR A 356 -4.82 -24.06 -3.47
N TRP A 357 -4.69 -22.74 -3.53
CA TRP A 357 -4.70 -21.85 -2.36
C TRP A 357 -6.10 -21.64 -1.76
N TYR A 358 -7.13 -22.14 -2.43
CA TYR A 358 -8.54 -21.91 -2.13
C TYR A 358 -9.32 -23.22 -2.30
N ILE A 359 -8.99 -24.24 -1.50
CA ILE A 359 -9.75 -25.48 -1.43
C ILE A 359 -10.96 -25.26 -0.51
N HIS A 360 -12.13 -25.67 -0.96
CA HIS A 360 -13.39 -25.49 -0.24
C HIS A 360 -13.32 -26.15 1.16
N PRO A 361 -13.93 -25.57 2.21
CA PRO A 361 -13.73 -26.08 3.57
C PRO A 361 -14.22 -27.51 3.79
N GLU A 362 -15.27 -27.92 3.07
CA GLU A 362 -15.89 -29.26 3.19
C GLU A 362 -15.71 -30.09 1.91
N GLU A 363 -16.33 -29.66 0.81
CA GLU A 363 -16.24 -30.33 -0.50
C GLU A 363 -14.81 -30.49 -1.03
N HIS A 364 -14.52 -31.60 -1.71
CA HIS A 364 -13.18 -31.98 -2.21
C HIS A 364 -12.85 -31.32 -3.55
N ARG A 365 -12.98 -29.99 -3.62
CA ARG A 365 -12.75 -29.16 -4.80
C ARG A 365 -12.15 -27.81 -4.42
N THR A 366 -11.64 -27.09 -5.41
CA THR A 366 -11.33 -25.66 -5.26
C THR A 366 -12.60 -24.82 -5.28
N LEU A 367 -12.51 -23.57 -4.85
CA LEU A 367 -13.63 -22.63 -4.94
C LEU A 367 -14.15 -22.48 -6.38
N THR A 368 -15.45 -22.22 -6.50
CA THR A 368 -16.15 -21.85 -7.73
C THR A 368 -16.00 -20.37 -8.05
N VAL A 369 -16.36 -19.99 -9.28
CA VAL A 369 -16.40 -18.58 -9.69
C VAL A 369 -17.35 -17.79 -8.78
N ARG A 370 -18.56 -18.30 -8.51
CA ARG A 370 -19.53 -17.66 -7.60
C ARG A 370 -19.03 -17.52 -6.17
N GLU A 371 -18.39 -18.54 -5.60
CA GLU A 371 -17.80 -18.45 -4.25
C GLU A 371 -16.68 -17.39 -4.20
N ALA A 372 -15.80 -17.36 -5.20
CA ALA A 372 -14.75 -16.35 -5.30
C ALA A 372 -15.33 -14.94 -5.46
N ALA A 373 -16.40 -14.78 -6.24
CA ALA A 373 -17.11 -13.51 -6.45
C ALA A 373 -17.72 -13.01 -5.12
N ARG A 374 -18.42 -13.87 -4.38
CA ARG A 374 -18.96 -13.51 -3.05
C ARG A 374 -17.87 -13.18 -2.04
N ILE A 375 -16.76 -13.91 -2.02
CA ILE A 375 -15.64 -13.57 -1.12
C ILE A 375 -15.03 -12.20 -1.48
N GLN A 376 -15.04 -11.85 -2.77
CA GLN A 376 -14.71 -10.50 -3.25
C GLN A 376 -15.84 -9.50 -3.06
N THR A 377 -17.00 -9.88 -2.55
CA THR A 377 -18.19 -9.03 -2.30
C THR A 377 -18.89 -8.52 -3.56
N PHE A 378 -18.82 -9.29 -4.65
CA PHE A 378 -19.72 -9.09 -5.78
C PHE A 378 -21.10 -9.70 -5.46
N PRO A 379 -22.20 -8.96 -5.70
CA PRO A 379 -23.55 -9.49 -5.63
C PRO A 379 -23.76 -10.67 -6.60
N ASP A 380 -24.75 -11.50 -6.28
CA ASP A 380 -25.14 -12.66 -7.07
C ASP A 380 -25.71 -12.28 -8.44
N ALA A 381 -26.31 -11.09 -8.56
CA ALA A 381 -26.76 -10.51 -9.81
C ALA A 381 -25.61 -10.12 -10.76
N PHE A 382 -24.41 -9.87 -10.22
CA PHE A 382 -23.26 -9.46 -11.03
C PHE A 382 -22.79 -10.64 -11.89
N ARG A 383 -22.69 -10.43 -13.20
CA ARG A 383 -22.25 -11.45 -14.19
C ARG A 383 -20.89 -11.09 -14.76
N PHE A 384 -20.12 -12.11 -15.14
CA PHE A 384 -18.78 -11.97 -15.73
C PHE A 384 -18.74 -12.57 -17.13
N ALA A 385 -18.41 -11.76 -18.13
CA ALA A 385 -18.26 -12.22 -19.51
C ALA A 385 -17.01 -13.09 -19.66
N GLY A 386 -17.07 -13.99 -20.65
CA GLY A 386 -15.97 -14.85 -21.06
C GLY A 386 -15.96 -16.24 -20.43
N THR A 387 -14.77 -16.85 -20.41
CA THR A 387 -14.59 -18.21 -19.88
C THR A 387 -14.50 -18.20 -18.35
N ARG A 388 -14.66 -19.36 -17.70
CA ARG A 388 -14.45 -19.57 -16.26
C ARG A 388 -13.11 -18.98 -15.79
N SER A 389 -12.04 -19.18 -16.55
CA SER A 389 -10.71 -18.64 -16.22
C SER A 389 -10.62 -17.12 -16.40
N ASP A 390 -11.42 -16.53 -17.28
CA ASP A 390 -11.50 -15.08 -17.43
C ASP A 390 -12.24 -14.47 -16.24
N ALA A 391 -13.39 -15.02 -15.85
CA ALA A 391 -14.15 -14.60 -14.67
C ALA A 391 -13.28 -14.66 -13.39
N PHE A 392 -12.55 -15.76 -13.16
CA PHE A 392 -11.61 -15.86 -12.03
C PHE A 392 -10.51 -14.79 -12.05
N ARG A 393 -9.99 -14.45 -13.24
CA ARG A 393 -8.95 -13.41 -13.38
C ARG A 393 -9.52 -12.04 -13.06
N GLN A 394 -10.69 -11.73 -13.60
CA GLN A 394 -11.44 -10.50 -13.35
C GLN A 394 -11.73 -10.32 -11.86
N ILE A 395 -12.31 -11.34 -11.21
CA ILE A 395 -12.59 -11.35 -9.77
C ILE A 395 -11.32 -11.14 -8.95
N GLY A 396 -10.23 -11.81 -9.27
CA GLY A 396 -8.98 -11.71 -8.52
C GLY A 396 -8.25 -10.36 -8.67
N ASN A 397 -8.40 -9.70 -9.82
CA ASN A 397 -7.85 -8.37 -10.08
C ASN A 397 -8.67 -7.25 -9.44
N ALA A 398 -9.98 -7.46 -9.26
CA ALA A 398 -10.89 -6.44 -8.76
C ALA A 398 -10.56 -5.94 -7.34
N VAL A 399 -10.94 -4.69 -7.11
CA VAL A 399 -11.16 -4.15 -5.75
C VAL A 399 -12.47 -4.76 -5.22
N PRO A 400 -12.51 -5.26 -3.97
CA PRO A 400 -13.77 -5.73 -3.40
C PRO A 400 -14.81 -4.59 -3.39
N PRO A 401 -16.04 -4.77 -3.93
CA PRO A 401 -17.04 -3.71 -3.99
C PRO A 401 -17.37 -3.07 -2.64
N LEU A 402 -17.43 -3.82 -1.53
CA LEU A 402 -17.67 -3.21 -0.21
C LEU A 402 -16.52 -2.29 0.25
N LEU A 403 -15.27 -2.63 -0.08
CA LEU A 403 -14.13 -1.75 0.17
C LEU A 403 -14.19 -0.51 -0.75
N GLY A 404 -14.51 -0.69 -2.03
CA GLY A 404 -14.71 0.40 -2.98
C GLY A 404 -15.80 1.36 -2.53
N LYS A 405 -16.93 0.84 -2.03
CA LYS A 405 -18.04 1.62 -1.45
C LYS A 405 -17.57 2.45 -0.27
N ALA A 406 -16.86 1.85 0.68
CA ALA A 406 -16.36 2.57 1.85
C ALA A 406 -15.41 3.72 1.46
N ALA A 407 -14.53 3.49 0.49
CA ALA A 407 -13.61 4.51 -0.02
C ALA A 407 -14.36 5.62 -0.78
N ALA A 408 -15.34 5.27 -1.62
CA ALA A 408 -16.14 6.23 -2.38
C ALA A 408 -17.04 7.08 -1.46
N LEU A 409 -17.60 6.51 -0.39
CA LEU A 409 -18.37 7.26 0.61
C LEU A 409 -17.55 8.34 1.31
N ALA A 410 -16.26 8.09 1.57
CA ALA A 410 -15.38 9.06 2.22
C ALA A 410 -15.10 10.31 1.36
N VAL A 411 -15.28 10.21 0.04
CA VAL A 411 -15.11 11.33 -0.90
C VAL A 411 -16.43 11.92 -1.40
N THR A 412 -17.56 11.42 -0.88
CA THR A 412 -18.88 11.98 -1.18
C THR A 412 -19.02 13.40 -0.60
N HIS A 413 -19.68 14.27 -1.35
CA HIS A 413 -19.93 15.65 -0.95
C HIS A 413 -20.66 15.74 0.40
N ILE A 414 -20.19 16.64 1.28
CA ILE A 414 -20.82 16.94 2.56
C ILE A 414 -21.69 18.18 2.32
N GLU A 415 -23.01 18.06 2.49
CA GLU A 415 -23.91 19.22 2.39
C GLU A 415 -23.56 20.26 3.46
N GLY A 416 -23.52 21.54 3.07
CA GLY A 416 -23.28 22.67 3.98
C GLY A 416 -21.83 23.18 4.07
N THR A 417 -20.86 22.54 3.39
CA THR A 417 -19.48 23.08 3.32
C THR A 417 -19.38 24.15 2.21
N PRO A 418 -18.95 25.39 2.50
CA PRO A 418 -18.78 26.40 1.47
C PRO A 418 -17.75 25.95 0.43
N ALA A 419 -18.11 26.01 -0.86
CA ALA A 419 -17.23 25.66 -1.99
C ALA A 419 -15.91 26.48 -2.06
N ASN A 420 -15.77 27.51 -1.21
CA ASN A 420 -14.65 28.44 -1.15
C ASN A 420 -14.08 28.59 0.27
N ALA A 421 -14.21 27.58 1.15
CA ALA A 421 -13.35 27.54 2.33
C ALA A 421 -11.91 27.38 1.82
N GLY A 422 -11.16 28.49 1.79
CA GLY A 422 -9.88 28.56 1.09
C GLY A 422 -8.96 27.42 1.49
N LEU A 423 -8.50 26.66 0.48
CA LEU A 423 -7.65 25.50 0.66
C LEU A 423 -6.39 25.86 1.47
N GLN A 424 -6.36 25.48 2.74
CA GLN A 424 -5.14 25.49 3.55
C GLN A 424 -4.58 24.07 3.54
N PRO A 425 -3.63 23.73 2.65
CA PRO A 425 -3.05 22.39 2.59
C PRO A 425 -2.25 22.14 3.88
N HIS A 426 -2.90 21.58 4.90
CA HIS A 426 -2.35 21.41 6.25
C HIS A 426 -0.96 20.76 6.21
N TRP A 427 -0.82 19.66 5.47
CA TRP A 427 0.45 18.94 5.36
C TRP A 427 1.52 19.74 4.64
N ARG A 428 1.17 20.48 3.59
CA ARG A 428 2.09 21.43 2.95
C ARG A 428 2.59 22.48 3.93
N GLN A 429 1.71 23.10 4.72
CA GLN A 429 2.14 24.07 5.74
C GLN A 429 3.08 23.44 6.77
N VAL A 430 2.78 22.22 7.22
CA VAL A 430 3.63 21.47 8.15
C VAL A 430 5.00 21.20 7.52
N ARG A 431 5.06 20.84 6.23
CA ARG A 431 6.30 20.63 5.48
C ARG A 431 7.08 21.93 5.30
N ASP A 432 6.42 23.05 4.96
CA ASP A 432 7.05 24.36 4.82
C ASP A 432 7.59 24.90 6.16
N GLU A 433 6.93 24.58 7.28
CA GLU A 433 7.44 24.86 8.63
C GLU A 433 8.66 24.00 8.97
N LEU A 434 8.64 22.71 8.61
CA LEU A 434 9.78 21.80 8.79
C LEU A 434 10.99 22.23 7.96
N ASP A 435 10.78 22.59 6.69
CA ASP A 435 11.82 23.03 5.77
C ASP A 435 12.52 24.27 6.36
N ARG A 436 11.77 25.33 6.71
CA ARG A 436 12.33 26.55 7.30
C ARG A 436 13.07 26.30 8.62
N TRP A 437 12.52 25.46 9.49
CA TRP A 437 13.16 25.11 10.75
C TRP A 437 14.47 24.34 10.52
N ALA A 438 14.47 23.38 9.60
CA ALA A 438 15.63 22.57 9.28
C ALA A 438 16.74 23.40 8.62
N GLU A 439 16.38 24.33 7.72
CA GLU A 439 17.31 25.29 7.12
C GLU A 439 17.97 26.17 8.19
N THR A 440 17.16 26.73 9.09
CA THR A 440 17.67 27.55 10.20
C THR A 440 18.60 26.73 11.12
N ALA A 441 18.20 25.51 11.48
CA ALA A 441 19.00 24.62 12.33
C ALA A 441 20.30 24.19 11.64
N ARG A 442 20.29 24.07 10.30
CA ARG A 442 21.46 23.77 9.48
C ARG A 442 22.46 24.92 9.42
N GLU A 443 21.99 26.17 9.43
CA GLU A 443 22.86 27.35 9.41
C GLU A 443 23.51 27.64 10.78
N GLN A 444 22.95 27.08 11.85
CA GLN A 444 23.44 27.21 13.21
C GLN A 444 24.42 26.08 13.59
N ASP A 445 24.59 25.84 14.89
CA ASP A 445 25.46 24.80 15.42
C ASP A 445 25.01 23.36 15.11
N GLY A 446 23.85 23.16 14.49
CA GLY A 446 23.26 21.85 14.20
C GLY A 446 23.57 21.29 12.81
N TRP A 447 24.37 21.98 11.98
CA TRP A 447 24.60 21.65 10.56
C TRP A 447 24.91 20.17 10.28
N TYR A 448 25.64 19.50 11.16
CA TYR A 448 26.08 18.12 10.98
C TYR A 448 24.95 17.07 11.14
N HIS A 449 23.75 17.49 11.51
CA HIS A 449 22.58 16.62 11.54
C HIS A 449 21.79 16.60 10.22
N TYR A 450 22.09 17.50 9.28
CA TYR A 450 21.28 17.75 8.10
C TYR A 450 22.09 17.61 6.81
N PRO A 451 21.45 17.20 5.70
CA PRO A 451 22.07 17.29 4.38
C PRO A 451 22.18 18.77 3.94
N GLY A 452 23.17 19.05 3.09
CA GLY A 452 23.40 20.39 2.55
C GLY A 452 24.86 20.64 2.15
N PRO A 453 25.20 21.88 1.77
CA PRO A 453 26.50 22.21 1.21
C PRO A 453 27.68 21.96 2.15
N ASP A 454 27.45 22.07 3.46
CA ASP A 454 28.47 21.81 4.50
C ASP A 454 28.69 20.31 4.79
N MET A 455 27.81 19.43 4.30
CA MET A 455 27.82 18.00 4.56
C MET A 455 28.43 17.22 3.39
N LEU A 456 29.74 16.98 3.43
CA LEU A 456 30.43 16.16 2.43
C LEU A 456 30.57 14.70 2.93
N PRO A 457 30.99 13.75 2.06
CA PRO A 457 31.14 12.35 2.44
C PRO A 457 31.96 12.08 3.72
N PRO A 458 33.08 12.77 4.01
CA PRO A 458 33.83 12.57 5.25
C PRO A 458 33.02 12.92 6.51
N GLN A 459 32.30 14.04 6.51
CA GLN A 459 31.50 14.50 7.64
C GLN A 459 30.32 13.54 7.88
N ALA A 460 29.63 13.13 6.81
CA ALA A 460 28.54 12.17 6.88
C ALA A 460 29.03 10.84 7.48
N ALA A 461 30.22 10.37 7.11
CA ALA A 461 30.79 9.13 7.64
C ALA A 461 31.14 9.23 9.13
N VAL A 462 31.75 10.34 9.57
CA VAL A 462 32.03 10.60 10.99
C VAL A 462 30.72 10.62 11.79
N MET A 463 29.72 11.36 11.32
CA MET A 463 28.43 11.46 12.00
C MET A 463 27.71 10.10 12.06
N ALA A 464 27.76 9.30 10.98
CA ALA A 464 27.19 7.96 10.93
C ALA A 464 27.81 7.03 11.98
N ILE A 465 29.14 6.98 12.04
CA ILE A 465 29.90 6.17 13.03
C ILE A 465 29.57 6.59 14.46
N LEU A 466 29.47 7.90 14.70
CA LEU A 466 29.21 8.46 16.03
C LEU A 466 27.73 8.41 16.44
N SER A 467 26.79 8.21 15.53
CA SER A 467 25.34 8.29 15.79
C SER A 467 24.79 7.41 16.92
N GLY A 468 25.51 6.35 17.30
CA GLY A 468 25.17 5.49 18.44
C GLY A 468 26.09 5.66 19.66
N SER A 469 26.92 6.71 19.75
CA SER A 469 27.69 7.02 20.95
C SER A 469 26.82 7.81 21.93
N ARG A 470 27.01 7.61 23.24
CA ARG A 470 26.34 8.41 24.28
C ARG A 470 27.10 9.72 24.52
N MET A 471 27.38 10.46 23.45
CA MET A 471 28.06 11.76 23.54
C MET A 471 27.07 12.86 23.86
N LYS A 472 27.50 13.83 24.66
CA LYS A 472 26.72 15.05 24.88
C LYS A 472 26.72 15.89 23.59
N PRO A 473 25.68 16.72 23.36
CA PRO A 473 25.60 17.54 22.15
C PRO A 473 26.83 18.44 21.90
N GLY A 474 27.40 19.05 22.95
CA GLY A 474 28.62 19.86 22.85
C GLY A 474 29.85 19.05 22.42
N GLU A 475 30.04 17.86 22.99
CA GLU A 475 31.16 16.98 22.66
C GLU A 475 31.10 16.52 21.19
N LEU A 476 29.90 16.20 20.70
CA LEU A 476 29.71 15.83 19.29
C LEU A 476 29.99 17.01 18.36
N ARG A 477 29.53 18.20 18.74
CA ARG A 477 29.79 19.45 18.02
C ARG A 477 31.30 19.68 17.88
N ASP A 478 32.05 19.58 18.97
CA ASP A 478 33.49 19.82 18.96
C ASP A 478 34.22 18.87 18.00
N VAL A 479 33.86 17.58 18.00
CA VAL A 479 34.39 16.61 17.02
C VAL A 479 34.00 17.01 15.58
N MET A 480 32.73 17.31 15.32
CA MET A 480 32.26 17.64 13.98
C MET A 480 32.87 18.93 13.43
N GLN A 481 33.14 19.93 14.28
CA GLN A 481 33.80 21.17 13.87
C GLN A 481 35.23 20.95 13.37
N THR A 482 35.94 19.93 13.88
CA THR A 482 37.30 19.64 13.40
C THR A 482 37.36 19.17 11.94
N ILE A 483 36.26 18.60 11.44
CA ILE A 483 36.16 18.06 10.08
C ILE A 483 35.29 18.94 9.17
N LYS A 484 34.65 20.02 9.66
CA LYS A 484 33.80 20.89 8.82
C LYS A 484 34.54 21.38 7.58
N GLY A 485 33.92 21.24 6.40
CA GLY A 485 34.47 21.67 5.10
C GLY A 485 35.63 20.82 4.54
N MET A 486 36.08 19.78 5.24
CA MET A 486 37.18 18.94 4.78
C MET A 486 36.74 17.95 3.70
N LYS A 487 37.46 17.86 2.58
CA LYS A 487 37.16 16.91 1.50
C LYS A 487 37.70 15.50 1.73
N SER A 488 38.48 15.28 2.79
CA SER A 488 39.09 13.99 3.14
C SER A 488 39.48 13.97 4.62
N VAL A 489 39.52 12.78 5.23
CA VAL A 489 40.04 12.58 6.58
C VAL A 489 41.57 12.45 6.50
N THR A 490 42.32 13.49 6.87
CA THR A 490 43.79 13.39 6.95
C THR A 490 44.25 12.88 8.31
N THR A 491 45.47 12.35 8.41
CA THR A 491 46.04 11.91 9.70
C THR A 491 45.94 13.01 10.78
N LYS A 492 46.27 14.26 10.42
CA LYS A 492 46.17 15.41 11.36
C LYS A 492 44.75 15.72 11.80
N VAL A 493 43.76 15.59 10.91
CA VAL A 493 42.34 15.82 11.25
C VAL A 493 41.83 14.68 12.13
N PHE A 494 42.24 13.44 11.84
CA PHE A 494 41.90 12.27 12.64
C PHE A 494 42.43 12.36 14.07
N GLU A 495 43.69 12.74 14.26
CA GLU A 495 44.28 12.95 15.59
C GLU A 495 43.53 14.02 16.39
N ARG A 496 43.15 15.14 15.76
CA ARG A 496 42.32 16.17 16.42
C ARG A 496 40.95 15.64 16.82
N MET A 497 40.28 14.87 15.96
CA MET A 497 39.00 14.23 16.31
C MET A 497 39.15 13.29 17.51
N GLN A 498 40.24 12.51 17.56
CA GLN A 498 40.54 11.61 18.68
C GLN A 498 40.75 12.38 20.00
N LEU A 499 41.40 13.55 19.95
CA LEU A 499 41.58 14.42 21.11
C LEU A 499 40.26 15.03 21.61
N GLN A 500 39.38 15.44 20.70
CA GLN A 500 38.06 16.01 21.05
C GLN A 500 37.06 14.94 21.50
N ALA A 501 37.26 13.67 21.15
CA ALA A 501 36.40 12.58 21.58
C ALA A 501 36.63 12.26 23.07
N PRO A 502 35.62 12.49 23.95
CA PRO A 502 35.82 12.51 25.40
C PRO A 502 35.94 11.10 26.00
N THR A 503 35.31 10.11 25.38
CA THR A 503 35.25 8.73 25.90
C THR A 503 36.08 7.78 25.05
N LYS A 504 36.63 6.73 25.68
CA LYS A 504 37.31 5.64 24.97
C LYS A 504 36.40 5.02 23.91
N ALA A 505 35.11 4.83 24.20
CA ALA A 505 34.16 4.27 23.25
C ALA A 505 33.96 5.15 21.99
N ALA A 506 33.97 6.48 22.13
CA ALA A 506 33.91 7.39 20.98
C ALA A 506 35.21 7.33 20.16
N ARG A 507 36.36 7.29 20.82
CA ARG A 507 37.68 7.10 20.19
C ARG A 507 37.79 5.79 19.41
N ASP A 508 37.38 4.69 20.02
CA ASP A 508 37.38 3.35 19.40
C ASP A 508 36.48 3.31 18.14
N LYS A 509 35.34 4.00 18.19
CA LYS A 509 34.46 4.15 17.03
C LYS A 509 35.13 4.95 15.90
N LEU A 510 35.71 6.11 16.22
CA LEU A 510 36.42 6.92 15.24
C LEU A 510 37.56 6.15 14.57
N SER A 511 38.25 5.26 15.30
CA SER A 511 39.31 4.40 14.75
C SER A 511 38.87 3.54 13.57
N ARG A 512 37.56 3.32 13.37
CA ARG A 512 37.03 2.68 12.16
C ARG A 512 37.32 3.45 10.88
N LEU A 513 37.61 4.75 10.94
CA LEU A 513 37.99 5.59 9.80
C LEU A 513 39.38 5.25 9.23
N SER A 514 40.21 4.51 9.98
CA SER A 514 41.59 4.17 9.60
C SER A 514 41.79 3.72 8.15
N PRO A 515 40.92 2.86 7.56
CA PRO A 515 41.10 2.40 6.18
C PRO A 515 41.01 3.50 5.11
N LEU A 516 40.44 4.67 5.44
CA LEU A 516 40.20 5.79 4.52
C LEU A 516 40.98 7.06 4.90
N ILE A 517 41.87 6.99 5.90
CA ILE A 517 42.73 8.11 6.25
C ILE A 517 43.68 8.40 5.08
N ASP A 518 43.81 9.67 4.72
CA ASP A 518 44.61 10.20 3.61
C ASP A 518 44.23 9.69 2.19
N ASP A 519 43.22 8.83 2.07
CA ASP A 519 42.63 8.42 0.78
C ASP A 519 41.67 9.49 0.26
N ARG A 520 42.18 10.45 -0.52
CA ARG A 520 41.37 11.51 -1.13
C ARG A 520 40.41 11.02 -2.22
N TYR A 521 40.60 9.82 -2.76
CA TYR A 521 39.78 9.30 -3.86
C TYR A 521 38.51 8.62 -3.34
N ALA A 522 38.58 7.99 -2.16
CA ALA A 522 37.43 7.36 -1.50
C ALA A 522 36.23 8.28 -1.30
N TRP A 523 36.47 9.58 -1.11
CA TRP A 523 35.47 10.56 -0.72
C TRP A 523 34.87 11.34 -1.91
N ARG A 524 35.28 11.04 -3.15
CA ARG A 524 34.72 11.69 -4.35
C ARG A 524 33.32 11.17 -4.67
N ASP A 525 32.55 11.94 -5.44
CA ASP A 525 31.18 11.58 -5.81
C ASP A 525 31.07 10.23 -6.52
N GLU A 526 32.08 9.81 -7.29
CA GLU A 526 32.06 8.51 -7.97
C GLU A 526 32.30 7.32 -7.03
N LYS A 527 32.78 7.57 -5.81
CA LYS A 527 33.24 6.56 -4.85
C LYS A 527 32.61 6.66 -3.47
N LYS A 528 31.86 7.72 -3.18
CA LYS A 528 31.18 7.93 -1.88
C LYS A 528 30.29 6.76 -1.48
N HIS A 529 29.66 6.08 -2.43
CA HIS A 529 28.82 4.90 -2.15
C HIS A 529 29.61 3.62 -1.79
N ASP A 530 30.92 3.59 -1.99
CA ASP A 530 31.79 2.48 -1.55
C ASP A 530 32.20 2.61 -0.06
N VAL A 531 32.06 3.82 0.51
CA VAL A 531 32.48 4.16 1.88
C VAL A 531 31.84 3.25 2.95
N PRO A 532 30.52 2.97 2.94
CA PRO A 532 29.91 2.10 3.93
C PRO A 532 30.56 0.71 4.00
N ASN A 533 30.84 0.11 2.85
CA ASN A 533 31.49 -1.20 2.77
C ASN A 533 32.93 -1.14 3.27
N ARG A 534 33.70 -0.11 2.89
CA ARG A 534 35.10 0.05 3.29
C ARG A 534 35.27 0.33 4.78
N LEU A 535 34.30 0.97 5.42
CA LEU A 535 34.29 1.28 6.86
C LEU A 535 33.51 0.26 7.71
N GLY A 536 32.94 -0.76 7.08
CA GLY A 536 32.14 -1.80 7.74
C GLY A 536 30.93 -1.23 8.47
N PHE A 537 30.15 -0.38 7.79
CA PHE A 537 28.95 0.24 8.38
C PHE A 537 27.89 -0.80 8.75
N LYS A 538 27.26 -0.57 9.90
CA LYS A 538 26.02 -1.26 10.25
C LYS A 538 24.86 -0.68 9.42
N PRO A 539 23.76 -1.43 9.23
CA PRO A 539 22.62 -0.94 8.44
C PRO A 539 22.09 0.44 8.86
N ALA A 540 22.07 0.74 10.17
CA ALA A 540 21.64 2.04 10.68
C ALA A 540 22.64 3.17 10.40
N GLU A 541 23.94 2.87 10.35
CA GLU A 541 25.00 3.83 10.04
C GLU A 541 24.98 4.15 8.54
N GLU A 542 24.82 3.13 7.69
CA GLU A 542 24.66 3.27 6.25
C GLU A 542 23.41 4.11 5.89
N ALA A 543 22.27 3.82 6.51
CA ALA A 543 21.06 4.59 6.29
C ALA A 543 21.22 6.08 6.68
N LEU A 544 21.90 6.36 7.79
CA LEU A 544 22.17 7.75 8.20
C LEU A 544 23.18 8.43 7.27
N TYR A 545 24.23 7.72 6.85
CA TYR A 545 25.21 8.22 5.89
C TYR A 545 24.54 8.66 4.59
N THR A 546 23.73 7.77 4.01
CA THR A 546 22.98 8.04 2.78
C THR A 546 22.01 9.20 2.94
N LEU A 547 21.31 9.30 4.09
CA LEU A 547 20.43 10.44 4.39
C LEU A 547 21.20 11.77 4.39
N LEU A 548 22.37 11.81 5.02
CA LEU A 548 23.18 13.02 5.17
C LEU A 548 23.85 13.46 3.87
N LEU A 549 24.17 12.52 2.97
CA LEU A 549 24.61 12.88 1.62
C LEU A 549 23.51 13.63 0.86
N GLY A 550 22.24 13.33 1.14
CA GLY A 550 21.09 13.99 0.50
C GLY A 550 20.85 13.59 -0.96
N ASP A 551 21.67 12.68 -1.52
CA ASP A 551 21.58 12.24 -2.91
C ASP A 551 20.40 11.29 -3.19
N GLN A 552 19.84 10.69 -2.14
CA GLN A 552 18.75 9.72 -2.24
C GLN A 552 17.58 10.13 -1.38
N ASP A 553 16.38 9.89 -1.93
CA ASP A 553 15.14 10.04 -1.21
C ASP A 553 14.89 8.83 -0.31
N LEU A 554 15.36 8.91 0.95
CA LEU A 554 15.35 7.81 1.91
C LEU A 554 14.41 8.10 3.09
N LEU A 555 13.51 7.17 3.41
CA LEU A 555 12.67 7.22 4.59
C LEU A 555 13.34 6.52 5.78
N LEU A 556 13.94 7.29 6.69
CA LEU A 556 14.62 6.73 7.87
C LEU A 556 13.64 6.44 9.02
N VAL A 557 13.17 5.20 9.10
CA VAL A 557 12.16 4.76 10.09
C VAL A 557 12.78 4.47 11.47
N THR A 558 13.07 5.53 12.22
CA THR A 558 13.51 5.41 13.64
C THR A 558 12.35 5.48 14.61
N GLN A 559 12.52 4.96 15.83
CA GLN A 559 11.52 5.10 16.89
C GLN A 559 11.20 6.57 17.23
N GLY A 560 12.21 7.46 17.16
CA GLY A 560 12.01 8.90 17.36
C GLY A 560 11.14 9.50 16.27
N ALA A 561 11.47 9.25 15.00
CA ALA A 561 10.69 9.74 13.87
C ALA A 561 9.25 9.20 13.89
N LEU A 562 9.07 7.89 14.14
CA LEU A 562 7.74 7.28 14.25
C LEU A 562 6.88 7.94 15.34
N ARG A 563 7.47 8.29 16.50
CA ARG A 563 6.73 9.03 17.55
C ARG A 563 6.30 10.41 17.09
N VAL A 564 7.16 11.14 16.37
CA VAL A 564 6.79 12.44 15.78
C VAL A 564 5.63 12.26 14.81
N GLY A 565 5.76 11.31 13.86
CA GLY A 565 4.70 10.94 12.92
C GLY A 565 3.37 10.68 13.61
N ALA A 566 3.36 9.78 14.59
CA ALA A 566 2.16 9.39 15.31
C ALA A 566 1.52 10.55 16.09
N ARG A 567 2.31 11.36 16.81
CA ARG A 567 1.78 12.49 17.60
C ARG A 567 1.21 13.62 16.74
N VAL A 568 1.82 13.90 15.59
CA VAL A 568 1.31 14.92 14.65
C VAL A 568 0.06 14.41 13.93
N ASN A 569 0.01 13.11 13.58
CA ASN A 569 -1.15 12.49 12.92
C ASN A 569 -2.28 12.07 13.89
N ALA A 570 -2.13 12.30 15.21
CA ALA A 570 -3.09 11.84 16.22
C ALA A 570 -3.30 10.31 16.24
N SER A 571 -2.24 9.53 16.06
CA SER A 571 -2.29 8.07 15.95
C SER A 571 -1.45 7.36 17.01
N ASP A 572 -1.70 6.06 17.19
CA ASP A 572 -0.89 5.15 18.00
C ASP A 572 0.09 4.31 17.17
N SER A 573 0.35 4.69 15.91
CA SER A 573 1.15 3.92 14.95
C SER A 573 2.62 3.72 15.39
N HIS A 574 3.11 4.56 16.30
CA HIS A 574 4.42 4.40 16.92
C HIS A 574 4.47 3.26 17.96
N ARG A 575 3.32 2.69 18.36
CA ARG A 575 3.20 1.56 19.29
C ARG A 575 2.74 0.31 18.55
N THR A 576 1.74 0.44 17.68
CA THR A 576 1.13 -0.66 16.91
C THR A 576 1.42 -0.51 15.42
N ASN A 577 1.64 -1.61 14.68
CA ASN A 577 1.79 -1.57 13.22
C ASN A 577 2.88 -0.61 12.69
N ARG A 578 3.97 -0.45 13.46
CA ARG A 578 5.08 0.50 13.23
C ARG A 578 5.64 0.51 11.80
N LEU A 579 5.72 -0.66 11.17
CA LEU A 579 6.32 -0.83 9.84
C LEU A 579 5.32 -0.61 8.69
N THR A 580 4.04 -0.40 9.00
CA THR A 580 2.96 -0.16 8.04
C THR A 580 2.36 1.22 8.30
N ASP A 581 1.44 1.34 9.24
CA ASP A 581 0.78 2.59 9.63
C ASP A 581 1.80 3.66 10.06
N GLY A 582 2.85 3.28 10.79
CA GLY A 582 3.89 4.22 11.20
C GLY A 582 4.70 4.81 10.04
N ARG A 583 4.90 4.05 8.95
CA ARG A 583 5.55 4.57 7.73
C ARG A 583 4.61 5.52 6.98
N VAL A 584 3.31 5.25 6.95
CA VAL A 584 2.30 6.13 6.35
C VAL A 584 2.24 7.48 7.05
N ASP A 585 2.34 7.51 8.38
CA ASP A 585 2.35 8.78 9.14
C ASP A 585 3.62 9.60 8.84
N LEU A 586 4.76 8.94 8.65
CA LEU A 586 6.01 9.59 8.25
C LEU A 586 5.95 10.13 6.82
N VAL A 587 5.35 9.39 5.90
CA VAL A 587 5.20 9.77 4.49
C VAL A 587 4.60 11.17 4.32
N ARG A 588 3.56 11.50 5.10
CA ARG A 588 2.91 12.82 5.05
C ARG A 588 3.82 13.96 5.48
N LEU A 589 4.61 13.73 6.53
CA LEU A 589 5.56 14.72 7.06
C LEU A 589 6.80 14.87 6.18
N VAL A 590 7.27 13.77 5.60
CA VAL A 590 8.45 13.79 4.75
C VAL A 590 8.13 14.34 3.37
N GLY A 591 6.92 14.16 2.81
CA GLY A 591 6.52 14.60 1.44
C GLY A 591 7.51 14.12 0.37
N ALA A 592 7.50 14.52 -0.90
CA ALA A 592 8.60 14.21 -1.85
C ALA A 592 9.45 15.47 -2.14
N GLY A 593 10.25 15.43 -3.21
CA GLY A 593 11.02 16.57 -3.70
C GLY A 593 12.42 16.72 -3.09
N ALA A 594 13.10 17.81 -3.48
CA ALA A 594 14.50 18.08 -3.11
C ALA A 594 14.73 18.21 -1.60
N ASN A 595 13.72 18.67 -0.85
CA ASN A 595 13.80 18.85 0.60
C ASN A 595 13.42 17.59 1.41
N ALA A 596 13.04 16.48 0.76
CA ALA A 596 12.63 15.26 1.47
C ALA A 596 13.69 14.75 2.46
N SER A 597 14.96 14.69 2.04
CA SER A 597 16.07 14.28 2.89
C SER A 597 16.29 15.26 4.06
N LEU A 598 16.11 16.56 3.81
CA LEU A 598 16.17 17.61 4.84
C LEU A 598 15.06 17.44 5.88
N ARG A 599 13.81 17.22 5.46
CA ARG A 599 12.67 16.96 6.34
C ARG A 599 12.86 15.69 7.15
N MET A 600 13.36 14.61 6.53
CA MET A 600 13.63 13.36 7.23
C MET A 600 14.73 13.53 8.29
N ALA A 601 15.79 14.30 7.99
CA ALA A 601 16.80 14.67 8.97
C ALA A 601 16.20 15.49 10.12
N ALA A 602 15.32 16.45 9.82
CA ALA A 602 14.60 17.23 10.82
C ALA A 602 13.74 16.37 11.75
N LEU A 603 12.95 15.45 11.19
CA LEU A 603 12.12 14.53 11.99
C LEU A 603 12.97 13.63 12.89
N ARG A 604 14.16 13.20 12.44
CA ARG A 604 15.13 12.47 13.27
C ARG A 604 15.61 13.32 14.45
N VAL A 605 16.00 14.57 14.21
CA VAL A 605 16.46 15.49 15.28
C VAL A 605 15.33 15.77 16.25
N ILE A 606 14.14 16.14 15.74
CA ILE A 606 12.94 16.36 16.56
C ILE A 606 12.62 15.14 17.42
N GLY A 607 12.67 13.94 16.81
CA GLY A 607 12.43 12.67 17.47
C GLY A 607 13.39 12.35 18.62
N ASN A 608 14.65 12.74 18.50
CA ASN A 608 15.69 12.46 19.49
C ASN A 608 15.74 13.51 20.60
N ASP A 609 15.61 14.78 20.25
CA ASP A 609 15.94 15.87 21.15
C ASP A 609 14.70 16.42 21.89
N PHE A 610 13.53 16.37 21.23
CA PHE A 610 12.30 16.99 21.75
C PHE A 610 11.20 15.95 22.00
N CYS A 611 10.88 15.14 21.00
CA CYS A 611 9.77 14.19 21.01
C CYS A 611 10.16 12.87 21.69
N LYS A 612 10.58 12.95 22.96
CA LYS A 612 10.99 11.81 23.78
C LYS A 612 9.78 11.03 24.31
N SER A 613 10.02 9.76 24.64
CA SER A 613 8.99 8.88 25.24
C SER A 613 8.72 9.20 26.70
N VAL A 614 9.71 9.75 27.40
CA VAL A 614 9.64 10.24 28.79
C VAL A 614 10.05 11.71 28.75
N ASP A 615 9.30 12.55 29.46
CA ASP A 615 9.53 14.01 29.56
C ASP A 615 9.79 14.71 28.20
N PRO A 616 8.77 14.79 27.33
CA PRO A 616 8.93 15.41 26.03
C PRO A 616 9.11 16.92 26.17
N GLY A 617 10.14 17.47 25.52
CA GLY A 617 10.41 18.91 25.45
C GLY A 617 9.45 19.66 24.51
N CYS A 618 8.14 19.48 24.69
CA CYS A 618 7.09 20.00 23.81
C CYS A 618 7.12 21.52 23.68
N HIS A 619 7.45 22.25 24.76
CA HIS A 619 7.53 23.71 24.73
C HIS A 619 8.53 24.24 23.69
N TRP A 620 9.61 23.49 23.45
CA TRP A 620 10.68 23.85 22.51
C TRP A 620 10.56 23.15 21.16
N CYS A 621 9.54 22.30 20.98
CA CYS A 621 9.37 21.50 19.78
C CYS A 621 8.79 22.36 18.64
N PRO A 622 9.39 22.39 17.44
CA PRO A 622 8.89 23.19 16.32
C PRO A 622 7.50 22.75 15.85
N LEU A 623 7.12 21.49 16.11
CA LEU A 623 5.84 20.90 15.69
C LEU A 623 4.76 20.96 16.77
N VAL A 624 5.00 21.57 17.94
CA VAL A 624 4.06 21.53 19.07
C VAL A 624 2.67 22.05 18.71
N LYS A 625 2.59 23.07 17.85
CA LYS A 625 1.33 23.66 17.39
C LYS A 625 0.50 22.70 16.52
N ARG A 626 1.14 21.65 15.97
CA ARG A 626 0.58 20.68 15.02
C ARG A 626 0.26 19.32 15.67
N CYS A 627 0.67 19.07 16.92
CA CYS A 627 0.36 17.84 17.64
C CYS A 627 -1.09 17.77 18.11
N ALA A 628 -1.71 16.59 18.00
CA ALA A 628 -3.02 16.32 18.57
C ALA A 628 -2.89 16.00 20.06
N GLY A 629 -3.58 16.76 20.93
CA GLY A 629 -3.46 16.63 22.39
C GLY A 629 -2.54 17.66 23.04
N LYS A 630 -2.66 18.94 22.64
CA LYS A 630 -1.96 20.07 23.29
C LYS A 630 -2.09 19.96 24.82
N PRO A 631 -1.00 20.05 25.61
CA PRO A 631 -1.16 20.44 27.00
C PRO A 631 -1.82 21.84 27.01
N PRO A 632 -2.75 22.13 27.93
CA PRO A 632 -3.38 23.44 28.00
C PRO A 632 -2.30 24.51 28.14
N ALA A 633 -2.51 25.66 27.50
CA ALA A 633 -1.67 26.83 27.68
C ALA A 633 -1.89 27.43 29.08
N GLN A 634 -1.31 26.80 30.10
CA GLN A 634 -1.13 27.28 31.48
C GLN A 634 0.20 26.64 31.91
N ASP A 635 1.31 27.31 32.23
CA ASP A 635 1.55 28.65 32.71
C ASP A 635 2.77 29.24 32.01
N LEU A 636 2.64 30.45 31.45
CA LEU A 636 3.78 31.23 30.95
C LEU A 636 4.27 32.27 31.96
N TYR A 637 3.74 32.32 33.19
CA TYR A 637 4.08 33.36 34.18
C TYR A 637 4.10 32.96 35.66
N SER A 638 3.96 31.69 36.05
CA SER A 638 4.07 31.28 37.46
C SER A 638 5.27 30.38 37.71
N VAL A 639 6.45 30.97 37.67
CA VAL A 639 7.54 30.53 38.55
C VAL A 639 7.94 31.76 39.35
N SER A 640 7.13 32.06 40.37
CA SER A 640 7.58 32.89 41.48
C SER A 640 8.69 32.14 42.19
N TYR A 641 9.80 32.84 42.40
CA TYR A 641 10.84 32.48 43.33
C TYR A 641 10.24 32.08 44.68
N ASP A 642 10.46 30.85 45.12
CA ASP A 642 10.46 30.54 46.54
C ASP A 642 11.84 30.01 46.92
N THR A 643 12.46 30.83 47.75
CA THR A 643 13.73 30.71 48.43
C THR A 643 13.76 29.56 49.43
N GLU A 644 14.95 29.00 49.57
CA GLU A 644 15.49 28.24 50.70
C GLU A 644 14.73 28.31 52.03
N SER A 645 14.43 27.15 52.63
CA SER A 645 14.61 26.93 54.07
C SER A 645 14.81 25.45 54.39
N GLU A 646 15.92 25.17 55.04
CA GLU A 646 16.39 23.89 55.57
C GLU A 646 15.57 23.41 56.80
N GLN A 647 15.84 22.16 57.20
CA GLN A 647 15.58 21.49 58.50
C GLN A 647 14.13 21.00 58.70
N ASP A 648 13.83 19.80 59.21
CA ASP A 648 14.60 18.91 60.09
C ASP A 648 14.05 17.46 60.08
N ASP A 649 14.87 16.55 60.60
CA ASP A 649 14.64 15.12 60.86
C ASP A 649 13.35 14.81 61.68
N GLN A 650 12.68 13.67 61.38
CA GLN A 650 12.43 12.59 62.36
C GLN A 650 11.64 11.39 61.81
N ALA A 651 11.96 10.22 62.37
CA ALA A 651 11.67 8.89 61.89
C ALA A 651 10.43 8.22 62.53
N MET A 652 9.79 7.33 61.73
CA MET A 652 9.11 6.05 62.10
C MET A 652 7.85 6.09 63.02
N PRO A 653 7.02 5.02 63.10
CA PRO A 653 6.81 3.85 62.23
C PRO A 653 5.34 3.48 61.92
N ARG A 654 5.21 2.46 61.06
CA ARG A 654 4.05 1.60 60.75
C ARG A 654 3.10 1.28 61.92
N THR A 655 1.79 1.22 61.65
CA THR A 655 0.89 0.13 62.05
C THR A 655 -0.36 0.11 61.14
N ALA A 656 -0.82 -1.09 60.80
CA ALA A 656 -2.03 -1.42 60.03
C ALA A 656 -3.29 -1.40 60.95
N PRO A 657 -4.52 -1.69 60.47
CA PRO A 657 -4.89 -2.98 59.85
C PRO A 657 -5.17 -2.93 58.33
#